data_AF-A0A6P0MER1-F1
#
_entry.id   AF-A0A6P0MER1-F1
#
_cell.length_a   1.000
_cell.length_b   1.000
_cell.length_c   1.000
_cell.angle_alpha   90.00
_cell.angle_beta   90.00
_cell.angle_gamma   90.00
#
_symmetry.space_group_name_H-M   'P 1'
#
loop_
_entity.id
_entity.type
_entity.pdbx_description
1 polymer ?
#
loop_
_entity_poly.entity_id
_entity_poly.type
_entity_poly.pdbx_seq_one_letter_code
_entity_poly.pdbx_strand_id
1 'polypeptide(L)'
;MNQHRSVPRLDLAPKLKQPLSLWNPLDYLRLLYWVFYFPQALRWYVDTFGGGYIPEGEMNWRKGWELLRQNAIQRQLLIQGLALTVVTPLLLGLLLQEIAFSIDWFRMAGGVAISVFFCVAGSVAGGVAFGVSSGVAFGVAIGVAIGIAGGVAGSVAGGVAFGVASGMAISVFFCVPGLVVAGVSSGVSSGVAGGVAFGVAIGVAGGGAGDVAGGMAFWVAVAVGRNRLENWLVTLPFSRGLLQNQSWMLPRITPLPLISLSSRLQNWLRQDWDTGLHNANQLLTYTLQFIPVVKAVNPVLAATPPEEVIFRVVKLAEATDDWDLVRFASASLNAQLKSRFLEGFFLLPPPWKRRLQARLATGTRLDTPARAAAAGFWYLHEKEPAKAVEAFTVVRSLPYGEEMFTLAQTLTAFQGVKEPAAIARIQLPAFPQEPLLRPTTWNAIASLGRVIEDLQVVERSVSRGARSFALNRAVGELKGILNNQNTLPKAEKDLIIDIAETWQEALLQIAGEVGEIVITKPVRNPYTIGDPVEGNLFIGREDIMRELEELWLTNHQVQSVVIYGHRRMGKTSILRNIANCLGAEIKLAYINLLSVGDTSQGVGEVLMAICDGIAEAVNLPPPADEDLLNLPYPTFRRYLKEVQELLMCPPSPPILGGTGFTPPKVGGLGGQNPQSLIIALDEFEQIEELINKGKIAPDFMKVLRASVQKSKHIAFAFAGLHTLEEMTEDYFQPFFASVIPIRVSFLEPAATQQILANPAIEDFPLDYTPETLDQIYSLTAGQPYLVQLVGFQLVNRYNKQVFEQKRDREPVFTVEDLEAVINNPEFLHKGSPYFTGVWGQAIEGAPGQQEILRILAPQPSGLSQSALAAATNLDEATLLAALQTLKRHDVIHQTQEGWQITVELFRRWVLLRSPAT
;
A
#
# COMPACT_ATOMS: atom_id res chain seq x y z
N MET A 1 14.01 -45.30 -48.04
CA MET A 1 13.00 -44.26 -47.75
C MET A 1 12.41 -44.53 -46.38
N ASN A 2 12.95 -43.93 -45.31
CA ASN A 2 12.40 -44.06 -43.96
C ASN A 2 11.33 -42.97 -43.77
N GLN A 3 10.05 -43.34 -43.83
CA GLN A 3 8.97 -42.45 -43.41
C GLN A 3 9.16 -42.12 -41.92
N HIS A 4 9.54 -40.88 -41.61
CA HIS A 4 9.49 -40.34 -40.25
C HIS A 4 8.04 -40.41 -39.75
N ARG A 5 7.71 -41.40 -38.91
CA ARG A 5 6.44 -41.41 -38.18
C ARG A 5 6.49 -40.27 -37.16
N SER A 6 5.62 -39.29 -37.34
CA SER A 6 5.40 -38.20 -36.38
C SER A 6 5.06 -38.75 -35.00
N VAL A 7 5.50 -38.05 -33.94
CA VAL A 7 5.15 -38.41 -32.56
C VAL A 7 3.63 -38.33 -32.41
N PRO A 8 2.95 -39.40 -31.95
CA PRO A 8 1.50 -39.37 -31.79
C PRO A 8 1.12 -38.45 -30.61
N ARG A 9 0.14 -37.57 -30.81
CA ARG A 9 -0.42 -36.74 -29.73
C ARG A 9 -1.48 -37.54 -28.97
N LEU A 10 -1.26 -37.79 -27.69
CA LEU A 10 -2.18 -38.53 -26.82
C LEU A 10 -3.33 -37.63 -26.37
N ASP A 11 -4.55 -38.16 -26.42
CA ASP A 11 -5.74 -37.56 -25.80
C ASP A 11 -6.40 -38.63 -24.93
N LEU A 12 -6.05 -38.63 -23.63
CA LEU A 12 -6.54 -39.58 -22.64
C LEU A 12 -7.76 -39.06 -21.87
N ALA A 13 -8.19 -37.84 -22.17
CA ALA A 13 -9.31 -37.18 -21.51
C ALA A 13 -10.62 -37.96 -21.71
N PRO A 14 -11.54 -37.95 -20.72
CA PRO A 14 -12.88 -38.49 -20.91
C PRO A 14 -13.61 -37.76 -22.03
N LYS A 15 -14.18 -38.48 -22.99
CA LYS A 15 -14.98 -37.91 -24.09
C LYS A 15 -16.44 -37.76 -23.68
N LEU A 16 -16.74 -36.81 -22.79
CA LEU A 16 -18.11 -36.48 -22.39
C LEU A 16 -18.44 -35.03 -22.79
N LYS A 17 -19.58 -34.82 -23.46
CA LYS A 17 -20.00 -33.50 -23.97
C LYS A 17 -21.09 -32.81 -23.15
N GLN A 18 -21.65 -33.50 -22.15
CA GLN A 18 -22.75 -33.02 -21.33
C GLN A 18 -22.57 -33.45 -19.86
N PRO A 19 -23.10 -32.69 -18.88
CA PRO A 19 -23.05 -33.10 -17.48
C PRO A 19 -23.86 -34.39 -17.24
N LEU A 20 -23.50 -35.15 -16.21
CA LEU A 20 -24.20 -36.37 -15.81
C LEU A 20 -25.62 -36.04 -15.34
N SER A 21 -26.62 -36.77 -15.84
CA SER A 21 -28.02 -36.56 -15.46
C SER A 21 -28.44 -37.47 -14.31
N LEU A 22 -29.20 -36.92 -13.35
CA LEU A 22 -29.80 -37.70 -12.25
C LEU A 22 -30.80 -38.76 -12.74
N TRP A 23 -31.34 -38.61 -13.94
CA TRP A 23 -32.43 -39.44 -14.47
C TRP A 23 -31.99 -40.46 -15.52
N ASN A 24 -30.71 -40.44 -15.91
CA ASN A 24 -30.19 -41.35 -16.93
C ASN A 24 -29.42 -42.52 -16.27
N PRO A 25 -29.93 -43.77 -16.34
CA PRO A 25 -29.27 -44.92 -15.69
C PRO A 25 -27.87 -45.23 -16.25
N LEU A 26 -27.60 -44.88 -17.52
CA LEU A 26 -26.28 -45.07 -18.13
C LEU A 26 -25.21 -44.17 -17.48
N ASP A 27 -25.60 -43.01 -16.94
CA ASP A 27 -24.68 -42.10 -16.28
C ASP A 27 -24.25 -42.63 -14.90
N TYR A 28 -25.10 -43.39 -14.21
CA TYR A 28 -24.75 -44.11 -12.98
C TYR A 28 -23.76 -45.25 -13.24
N LEU A 29 -23.94 -46.01 -14.31
CA LEU A 29 -22.97 -47.03 -14.73
C LEU A 29 -21.62 -46.41 -15.12
N ARG A 30 -21.64 -45.26 -15.80
CA ARG A 30 -20.43 -44.50 -16.13
C ARG A 30 -19.74 -43.97 -14.88
N LEU A 31 -20.49 -43.45 -13.92
CA LEU A 31 -19.96 -42.96 -12.66
C LEU A 31 -19.31 -44.09 -11.86
N LEU A 32 -19.95 -45.26 -11.82
CA LEU A 32 -19.40 -46.48 -11.21
C LEU A 32 -18.12 -46.92 -11.92
N TYR A 33 -18.11 -46.89 -13.27
CA TYR A 33 -16.90 -47.13 -14.05
C TYR A 33 -15.78 -46.12 -13.74
N TRP A 34 -16.08 -44.83 -13.59
CA TRP A 34 -15.06 -43.84 -13.20
C TRP A 34 -14.51 -44.10 -11.80
N VAL A 35 -15.38 -44.33 -10.81
CA VAL A 35 -14.95 -44.62 -9.43
C VAL A 35 -14.02 -45.83 -9.37
N PHE A 36 -14.32 -46.89 -10.13
CA PHE A 36 -13.58 -48.16 -10.04
C PHE A 36 -12.46 -48.32 -11.08
N TYR A 37 -12.57 -47.71 -12.26
CA TYR A 37 -11.70 -47.95 -13.42
C TYR A 37 -11.02 -46.69 -13.99
N PHE A 38 -11.51 -45.48 -13.67
CA PHE A 38 -10.92 -44.22 -14.14
C PHE A 38 -11.20 -43.04 -13.18
N PRO A 39 -10.67 -43.07 -11.95
CA PRO A 39 -11.02 -42.11 -10.90
C PRO A 39 -10.60 -40.68 -11.28
N GLN A 40 -9.54 -40.52 -12.09
CA GLN A 40 -9.10 -39.22 -12.58
C GLN A 40 -10.15 -38.54 -13.49
N ALA A 41 -11.10 -39.29 -14.07
CA ALA A 41 -12.22 -38.72 -14.82
C ALA A 41 -13.17 -37.88 -13.95
N LEU A 42 -13.25 -38.17 -12.65
CA LEU A 42 -14.04 -37.38 -11.71
C LEU A 42 -13.45 -35.98 -11.51
N ARG A 43 -12.12 -35.88 -11.43
CA ARG A 43 -11.42 -34.58 -11.36
C ARG A 43 -11.72 -33.78 -12.62
N TRP A 44 -11.50 -34.39 -13.79
CA TRP A 44 -11.82 -33.77 -15.08
C TRP A 44 -13.29 -33.34 -15.19
N TYR A 45 -14.24 -34.15 -14.71
CA TYR A 45 -15.67 -33.82 -14.76
C TYR A 45 -16.01 -32.60 -13.91
N VAL A 46 -15.44 -32.51 -12.70
CA VAL A 46 -15.62 -31.36 -11.82
C VAL A 46 -14.95 -30.11 -12.41
N ASP A 47 -13.78 -30.24 -13.03
CA ASP A 47 -13.10 -29.13 -13.70
C ASP A 47 -13.87 -28.62 -14.92
N THR A 48 -14.40 -29.54 -15.74
CA THR A 48 -15.06 -29.21 -17.02
C THR A 48 -16.47 -28.68 -16.84
N PHE A 49 -17.23 -29.24 -15.90
CA PHE A 49 -18.65 -28.91 -15.71
C PHE A 49 -18.94 -28.23 -14.37
N GLY A 50 -18.11 -28.44 -13.35
CA GLY A 50 -18.38 -28.02 -11.96
C GLY A 50 -17.77 -26.69 -11.51
N GLY A 51 -17.23 -25.87 -12.43
CA GLY A 51 -16.68 -24.55 -12.11
C GLY A 51 -15.23 -24.53 -11.59
N GLY A 52 -14.50 -25.65 -11.72
CA GLY A 52 -13.07 -25.75 -11.36
C GLY A 52 -12.78 -26.43 -10.01
N TYR A 53 -11.56 -26.97 -9.89
CA TYR A 53 -10.98 -27.58 -8.68
C TYR A 53 -10.51 -26.53 -7.68
N ILE A 54 -10.69 -26.81 -6.38
CA ILE A 54 -10.20 -25.97 -5.28
C ILE A 54 -9.00 -26.68 -4.64
N PRO A 55 -7.86 -25.98 -4.44
CA PRO A 55 -6.65 -26.55 -3.85
C PRO A 55 -6.89 -27.16 -2.46
N GLU A 56 -6.18 -28.25 -2.16
CA GLU A 56 -6.30 -29.01 -0.89
C GLU A 56 -6.03 -28.16 0.36
N GLY A 57 -5.26 -27.06 0.24
CA GLY A 57 -4.88 -26.20 1.37
C GLY A 57 -5.95 -25.21 1.86
N GLU A 58 -6.98 -24.90 1.07
CA GLU A 58 -7.96 -23.85 1.40
C GLU A 58 -9.36 -24.38 1.78
N MET A 59 -9.56 -25.70 1.71
CA MET A 59 -10.86 -26.34 1.86
C MET A 59 -11.23 -26.50 3.34
N ASN A 60 -12.24 -25.76 3.81
CA ASN A 60 -12.80 -25.90 5.16
C ASN A 60 -14.27 -26.32 5.09
N TRP A 61 -14.81 -26.99 6.12
CA TRP A 61 -16.14 -27.61 6.09
C TRP A 61 -17.27 -26.61 5.73
N ARG A 62 -17.14 -25.35 6.19
CA ARG A 62 -18.08 -24.25 5.88
C ARG A 62 -18.06 -23.87 4.40
N LYS A 63 -16.87 -23.66 3.83
CA LYS A 63 -16.69 -23.36 2.39
C LYS A 63 -17.20 -24.53 1.53
N GLY A 64 -16.94 -25.78 1.94
CA GLY A 64 -17.43 -26.98 1.24
C GLY A 64 -18.96 -27.04 1.15
N TRP A 65 -19.67 -26.67 2.21
CA TRP A 65 -21.13 -26.58 2.20
C TRP A 65 -21.67 -25.42 1.38
N GLU A 66 -21.03 -24.25 1.43
CA GLU A 66 -21.39 -23.10 0.59
C GLU A 66 -21.24 -23.43 -0.90
N LEU A 67 -20.19 -24.14 -1.27
CA LEU A 67 -19.94 -24.58 -2.64
C LEU A 67 -20.97 -25.60 -3.14
N LEU A 68 -21.33 -26.60 -2.32
CA LEU A 68 -22.40 -27.54 -2.65
C LEU A 68 -23.76 -26.84 -2.79
N ARG A 69 -23.96 -25.72 -2.10
CA ARG A 69 -25.18 -24.90 -2.22
C ARG A 69 -25.20 -24.10 -3.51
N GLN A 70 -24.05 -23.55 -3.92
CA GLN A 70 -23.91 -22.70 -5.11
C GLN A 70 -23.80 -23.51 -6.42
N ASN A 71 -23.06 -24.62 -6.43
CA ASN A 71 -22.79 -25.42 -7.63
C ASN A 71 -23.75 -26.61 -7.79
N ALA A 72 -24.73 -26.46 -8.67
CA ALA A 72 -25.72 -27.50 -8.96
C ALA A 72 -25.11 -28.83 -9.45
N ILE A 73 -24.00 -28.78 -10.18
CA ILE A 73 -23.35 -29.95 -10.80
C ILE A 73 -22.60 -30.80 -9.76
N GLN A 74 -21.91 -30.16 -8.82
CA GLN A 74 -21.26 -30.87 -7.70
C GLN A 74 -22.29 -31.49 -6.76
N ARG A 75 -23.41 -30.81 -6.52
CA ARG A 75 -24.55 -31.35 -5.76
C ARG A 75 -25.16 -32.57 -6.44
N GLN A 76 -25.37 -32.52 -7.76
CA GLN A 76 -25.88 -33.67 -8.53
C GLN A 76 -24.92 -34.87 -8.45
N LEU A 77 -23.62 -34.65 -8.58
CA LEU A 77 -22.60 -35.69 -8.45
C LEU A 77 -22.62 -36.35 -7.05
N LEU A 78 -22.78 -35.55 -5.99
CA LEU A 78 -22.91 -36.04 -4.61
C LEU A 78 -24.17 -36.92 -4.45
N ILE A 79 -25.31 -36.48 -4.99
CA ILE A 79 -26.57 -37.23 -4.94
C ILE A 79 -26.44 -38.56 -5.71
N GLN A 80 -25.82 -38.53 -6.90
CA GLN A 80 -25.58 -39.76 -7.67
C GLN A 80 -24.65 -40.73 -6.93
N GLY A 81 -23.61 -40.21 -6.27
CA GLY A 81 -22.71 -41.00 -5.42
C GLY A 81 -23.44 -41.67 -4.26
N LEU A 82 -24.24 -40.91 -3.51
CA LEU A 82 -25.06 -41.44 -2.42
C LEU A 82 -26.08 -42.48 -2.90
N ALA A 83 -26.74 -42.24 -4.04
CA ALA A 83 -27.63 -43.22 -4.65
C ALA A 83 -26.89 -44.52 -4.99
N LEU A 84 -25.68 -44.44 -5.57
CA LEU A 84 -24.85 -45.62 -5.85
C LEU A 84 -24.43 -46.37 -4.58
N THR A 85 -24.11 -45.66 -3.48
CA THR A 85 -23.76 -46.32 -2.20
C THR A 85 -24.90 -47.18 -1.64
N VAL A 86 -26.14 -46.78 -1.86
CA VAL A 86 -27.32 -47.51 -1.37
C VAL A 86 -27.75 -48.60 -2.36
N VAL A 87 -27.79 -48.28 -3.66
CA VAL A 87 -28.33 -49.17 -4.69
C VAL A 87 -27.37 -50.31 -5.05
N THR A 88 -26.05 -50.06 -5.07
CA THR A 88 -25.08 -51.08 -5.50
C THR A 88 -25.05 -52.30 -4.57
N PRO A 89 -25.01 -52.16 -3.23
CA PRO A 89 -25.06 -53.31 -2.31
C PRO A 89 -26.38 -54.07 -2.38
N LEU A 90 -27.51 -53.38 -2.57
CA LEU A 90 -28.83 -54.02 -2.71
C LEU A 90 -28.93 -54.86 -3.99
N LEU A 91 -28.49 -54.32 -5.14
CA LEU A 91 -28.48 -55.04 -6.42
C LEU A 91 -27.54 -56.24 -6.38
N LEU A 92 -26.35 -56.07 -5.80
CA LEU A 92 -25.40 -57.15 -5.63
C LEU A 92 -25.93 -58.24 -4.69
N GLY A 93 -26.64 -57.84 -3.63
CA GLY A 93 -27.32 -58.75 -2.73
C GLY A 93 -28.38 -59.58 -3.43
N LEU A 94 -29.27 -58.95 -4.22
CA LEU A 94 -30.27 -59.66 -5.01
C LEU A 94 -29.63 -60.65 -6.00
N LEU A 95 -28.55 -60.25 -6.66
CA LEU A 95 -27.83 -61.09 -7.62
C LEU A 95 -27.14 -62.28 -6.93
N LEU A 96 -26.55 -62.08 -5.75
CA LEU A 96 -25.97 -63.17 -4.96
C LEU A 96 -27.03 -64.15 -4.44
N GLN A 97 -28.25 -63.66 -4.18
CA GLN A 97 -29.39 -64.50 -3.79
C GLN A 97 -29.87 -65.40 -4.94
N GLU A 98 -29.80 -64.94 -6.20
CA GLU A 98 -30.04 -65.79 -7.38
C GLU A 98 -28.96 -66.88 -7.57
N ILE A 99 -27.73 -66.65 -7.08
CA ILE A 99 -26.62 -67.61 -7.11
C ILE A 99 -26.59 -68.50 -5.84
N ALA A 100 -27.74 -68.65 -5.17
CA ALA A 100 -27.99 -69.51 -4.01
C ALA A 100 -27.30 -69.11 -2.68
N PHE A 101 -26.93 -67.84 -2.49
CA PHE A 101 -26.48 -67.32 -1.18
C PHE A 101 -27.64 -66.71 -0.39
N SER A 102 -27.87 -67.14 0.85
CA SER A 102 -28.83 -66.47 1.74
C SER A 102 -28.20 -65.20 2.33
N ILE A 103 -28.93 -64.09 2.32
CA ILE A 103 -28.45 -62.78 2.78
C ILE A 103 -29.36 -62.23 3.88
N ASP A 104 -28.75 -61.75 4.96
CA ASP A 104 -29.42 -61.04 6.04
C ASP A 104 -29.60 -59.56 5.66
N TRP A 105 -30.80 -59.22 5.19
CA TRP A 105 -31.16 -57.86 4.77
C TRP A 105 -31.09 -56.84 5.91
N PHE A 106 -31.28 -57.25 7.18
CA PHE A 106 -31.19 -56.34 8.32
C PHE A 106 -29.75 -55.90 8.58
N ARG A 107 -28.80 -56.84 8.52
CA ARG A 107 -27.35 -56.54 8.63
C ARG A 107 -26.83 -55.77 7.43
N MET A 108 -27.29 -56.10 6.23
CA MET A 108 -26.95 -55.34 5.02
C MET A 108 -27.47 -53.90 5.11
N ALA A 109 -28.73 -53.69 5.54
CA ALA A 109 -29.30 -52.36 5.74
C ALA A 109 -28.54 -51.57 6.83
N GLY A 110 -28.16 -52.21 7.94
CA GLY A 110 -27.33 -51.61 8.97
C GLY A 110 -25.93 -51.22 8.46
N GLY A 111 -25.28 -52.09 7.69
CA GLY A 111 -23.99 -51.81 7.06
C GLY A 111 -24.05 -50.66 6.04
N VAL A 112 -25.10 -50.62 5.21
CA VAL A 112 -25.36 -49.52 4.29
C VAL A 112 -25.63 -48.22 5.05
N ALA A 113 -26.47 -48.24 6.09
CA ALA A 113 -26.75 -47.06 6.92
C ALA A 113 -25.50 -46.51 7.61
N ILE A 114 -24.66 -47.39 8.16
CA ILE A 114 -23.36 -47.03 8.73
C ILE A 114 -22.44 -46.45 7.65
N SER A 115 -22.40 -47.05 6.46
CA SER A 115 -21.57 -46.55 5.35
C SER A 115 -22.04 -45.20 4.82
N VAL A 116 -23.35 -44.95 4.72
CA VAL A 116 -23.92 -43.66 4.34
C VAL A 116 -23.64 -42.63 5.44
N PHE A 117 -23.79 -42.99 6.72
CA PHE A 117 -23.44 -42.13 7.84
C PHE A 117 -21.95 -41.74 7.82
N PHE A 118 -21.03 -42.68 7.65
CA PHE A 118 -19.60 -42.40 7.52
C PHE A 118 -19.22 -41.74 6.19
N CYS A 119 -19.97 -41.95 5.11
CA CYS A 119 -19.77 -41.24 3.83
C CYS A 119 -20.22 -39.79 3.95
N VAL A 120 -21.34 -39.50 4.62
CA VAL A 120 -21.83 -38.14 4.88
C VAL A 120 -20.98 -37.45 5.94
N ALA A 121 -20.68 -38.11 7.06
CA ALA A 121 -19.82 -37.56 8.12
C ALA A 121 -18.36 -37.42 7.66
N GLY A 122 -17.84 -38.37 6.86
CA GLY A 122 -16.49 -38.37 6.31
C GLY A 122 -16.31 -37.46 5.09
N SER A 123 -17.35 -37.21 4.28
CA SER A 123 -17.32 -36.13 3.27
C SER A 123 -17.38 -34.75 3.92
N VAL A 124 -18.03 -34.63 5.09
CA VAL A 124 -18.09 -33.39 5.88
C VAL A 124 -16.83 -33.15 6.72
N ALA A 125 -16.18 -34.20 7.26
CA ALA A 125 -14.95 -34.09 8.06
C ALA A 125 -13.65 -34.26 7.25
N GLY A 126 -13.67 -35.08 6.20
CA GLY A 126 -12.54 -35.37 5.30
C GLY A 126 -12.48 -34.48 4.06
N GLY A 127 -13.51 -33.66 3.83
CA GLY A 127 -13.47 -32.57 2.85
C GLY A 127 -12.38 -31.52 3.15
N VAL A 128 -11.72 -31.59 4.31
CA VAL A 128 -10.55 -30.77 4.67
C VAL A 128 -9.23 -31.34 4.12
N ALA A 129 -9.21 -32.58 3.60
CA ALA A 129 -7.97 -33.22 3.10
C ALA A 129 -8.09 -33.90 1.72
N PHE A 130 -9.30 -34.28 1.27
CA PHE A 130 -9.49 -34.91 -0.03
C PHE A 130 -10.78 -34.38 -0.66
N GLY A 131 -10.68 -33.71 -1.83
CA GLY A 131 -11.81 -33.07 -2.50
C GLY A 131 -13.03 -33.98 -2.73
N VAL A 132 -14.21 -33.36 -2.89
CA VAL A 132 -15.53 -34.01 -2.99
C VAL A 132 -15.57 -35.21 -3.96
N SER A 133 -14.83 -35.14 -5.07
CA SER A 133 -14.70 -36.23 -6.05
C SER A 133 -13.98 -37.46 -5.50
N SER A 134 -12.92 -37.27 -4.73
CA SER A 134 -12.16 -38.34 -4.06
C SER A 134 -12.95 -38.92 -2.88
N GLY A 135 -13.60 -38.07 -2.08
CA GLY A 135 -14.44 -38.50 -0.96
C GLY A 135 -15.62 -39.38 -1.37
N VAL A 136 -16.31 -39.03 -2.47
CA VAL A 136 -17.42 -39.85 -3.02
C VAL A 136 -16.89 -41.17 -3.57
N ALA A 137 -15.77 -41.16 -4.31
CA ALA A 137 -15.18 -42.40 -4.85
C ALA A 137 -14.69 -43.35 -3.74
N PHE A 138 -14.04 -42.83 -2.71
CA PHE A 138 -13.54 -43.61 -1.57
C PHE A 138 -14.69 -44.12 -0.70
N GLY A 139 -15.71 -43.29 -0.45
CA GLY A 139 -16.90 -43.66 0.32
C GLY A 139 -17.73 -44.75 -0.35
N VAL A 140 -17.91 -44.69 -1.68
CA VAL A 140 -18.59 -45.74 -2.46
C VAL A 140 -17.79 -47.05 -2.46
N ALA A 141 -16.47 -46.99 -2.66
CA ALA A 141 -15.63 -48.17 -2.67
C ALA A 141 -15.58 -48.89 -1.31
N ILE A 142 -15.45 -48.13 -0.21
CA ILE A 142 -15.45 -48.65 1.16
C ILE A 142 -16.84 -49.16 1.57
N GLY A 143 -17.91 -48.43 1.24
CA GLY A 143 -19.28 -48.82 1.56
C GLY A 143 -19.72 -50.12 0.88
N VAL A 144 -19.32 -50.33 -0.37
CA VAL A 144 -19.54 -51.59 -1.09
C VAL A 144 -18.72 -52.73 -0.49
N ALA A 145 -17.45 -52.50 -0.13
CA ALA A 145 -16.59 -53.53 0.48
C ALA A 145 -17.10 -53.98 1.87
N ILE A 146 -17.52 -53.04 2.72
CA ILE A 146 -18.06 -53.32 4.06
C ILE A 146 -19.43 -54.02 3.96
N GLY A 147 -20.30 -53.61 3.04
CA GLY A 147 -21.62 -54.20 2.83
C GLY A 147 -21.58 -55.67 2.36
N ILE A 148 -20.58 -56.02 1.54
CA ILE A 148 -20.37 -57.40 1.05
C ILE A 148 -19.80 -58.30 2.16
N ALA A 149 -18.79 -57.82 2.90
CA ALA A 149 -18.12 -58.61 3.94
C ALA A 149 -19.05 -58.93 5.13
N GLY A 150 -19.95 -58.00 5.49
CA GLY A 150 -20.92 -58.21 6.58
C GLY A 150 -22.08 -59.15 6.25
N GLY A 151 -22.47 -59.25 4.96
CA GLY A 151 -23.63 -60.04 4.53
C GLY A 151 -23.35 -61.53 4.32
N VAL A 152 -22.12 -61.89 3.88
CA VAL A 152 -21.77 -63.28 3.53
C VAL A 152 -21.28 -64.10 4.74
N ALA A 153 -20.73 -63.45 5.78
CA ALA A 153 -20.25 -64.17 6.97
C ALA A 153 -21.38 -64.65 7.91
N GLY A 154 -22.62 -64.18 7.72
CA GLY A 154 -23.75 -64.49 8.60
C GLY A 154 -24.60 -65.70 8.21
N SER A 155 -24.51 -66.19 6.96
CA SER A 155 -25.44 -67.20 6.43
C SER A 155 -24.99 -68.66 6.53
N VAL A 156 -23.79 -68.93 7.09
CA VAL A 156 -23.26 -70.31 7.20
C VAL A 156 -23.16 -70.80 8.66
N ALA A 157 -23.37 -69.97 9.67
CA ALA A 157 -23.27 -70.36 11.08
C ALA A 157 -24.63 -70.64 11.77
N GLY A 158 -25.58 -71.24 11.03
CA GLY A 158 -26.94 -71.53 11.51
C GLY A 158 -27.35 -73.01 11.41
N GLY A 159 -26.44 -73.91 11.05
CA GLY A 159 -26.72 -75.34 10.94
C GLY A 159 -25.68 -76.17 11.68
N VAL A 160 -26.14 -76.92 12.68
CA VAL A 160 -25.41 -77.94 13.45
C VAL A 160 -24.59 -77.41 14.64
N ALA A 161 -25.32 -77.13 15.73
CA ALA A 161 -24.82 -77.39 17.07
C ALA A 161 -25.16 -78.85 17.43
N PHE A 162 -24.15 -79.73 17.56
CA PHE A 162 -24.07 -80.79 18.58
C PHE A 162 -22.74 -81.55 18.45
N GLY A 163 -21.91 -81.57 19.50
CA GLY A 163 -20.72 -82.44 19.52
C GLY A 163 -19.54 -81.98 20.38
N VAL A 164 -19.77 -81.83 21.68
CA VAL A 164 -18.92 -82.26 22.82
C VAL A 164 -17.42 -82.57 22.57
N ALA A 165 -16.61 -82.04 23.49
CA ALA A 165 -15.32 -82.55 24.01
C ALA A 165 -13.98 -82.15 23.35
N SER A 166 -13.19 -81.43 24.15
CA SER A 166 -11.84 -81.80 24.63
C SER A 166 -10.70 -81.96 23.62
N GLY A 167 -9.58 -81.25 23.86
CA GLY A 167 -8.25 -81.70 23.42
C GLY A 167 -7.19 -80.61 23.33
N MET A 168 -6.43 -80.42 24.41
CA MET A 168 -5.16 -79.65 24.43
C MET A 168 -4.06 -80.36 23.60
N ALA A 169 -3.12 -79.58 23.01
CA ALA A 169 -1.66 -79.66 23.24
C ALA A 169 -0.73 -79.35 22.03
N ILE A 170 0.11 -78.32 22.22
CA ILE A 170 1.60 -78.31 22.13
C ILE A 170 2.35 -78.48 20.78
N SER A 171 3.22 -77.49 20.52
CA SER A 171 4.60 -77.50 19.96
C SER A 171 4.92 -77.26 18.47
N VAL A 172 5.52 -76.08 18.27
CA VAL A 172 6.71 -75.67 17.47
C VAL A 172 7.62 -76.78 16.92
N PHE A 173 7.98 -76.73 15.62
CA PHE A 173 9.36 -76.96 15.12
C PHE A 173 9.62 -76.42 13.70
N PHE A 174 10.90 -76.13 13.44
CA PHE A 174 11.54 -75.35 12.36
C PHE A 174 11.74 -76.06 10.99
N CYS A 175 12.07 -75.22 9.98
CA CYS A 175 13.05 -75.38 8.88
C CYS A 175 12.59 -75.61 7.41
N VAL A 176 13.16 -74.74 6.55
CA VAL A 176 13.30 -74.72 5.06
C VAL A 176 14.57 -75.56 4.71
N PRO A 177 14.83 -76.22 3.53
CA PRO A 177 14.63 -75.78 2.12
C PRO A 177 14.23 -76.90 1.10
N GLY A 178 13.99 -76.50 -0.17
CA GLY A 178 13.27 -77.31 -1.17
C GLY A 178 14.07 -78.13 -2.20
N LEU A 179 13.32 -78.73 -3.14
CA LEU A 179 13.72 -79.12 -4.50
C LEU A 179 12.48 -79.53 -5.32
N VAL A 180 12.64 -79.44 -6.64
CA VAL A 180 11.62 -79.38 -7.69
C VAL A 180 11.33 -80.77 -8.26
N VAL A 181 10.13 -80.94 -8.83
CA VAL A 181 9.67 -81.98 -9.80
C VAL A 181 9.01 -83.23 -9.21
N ALA A 182 7.69 -83.18 -9.05
CA ALA A 182 6.69 -84.08 -9.65
C ALA A 182 5.34 -83.91 -8.93
N GLY A 183 4.27 -83.54 -9.66
CA GLY A 183 2.91 -83.55 -9.11
C GLY A 183 2.02 -82.39 -9.58
N VAL A 184 1.90 -82.18 -10.90
CA VAL A 184 0.78 -81.42 -11.45
C VAL A 184 -0.44 -82.36 -11.44
N SER A 185 -1.21 -82.31 -10.35
CA SER A 185 -2.66 -82.58 -10.23
C SER A 185 -2.95 -82.97 -8.77
N SER A 186 -3.88 -82.26 -8.12
CA SER A 186 -4.31 -82.43 -6.71
C SER A 186 -3.40 -81.83 -5.61
N GLY A 187 -3.32 -80.49 -5.58
CA GLY A 187 -2.68 -79.77 -4.47
C GLY A 187 -3.16 -78.34 -4.23
N VAL A 188 -4.24 -77.91 -4.89
CA VAL A 188 -4.78 -76.53 -4.77
C VAL A 188 -6.18 -76.51 -4.14
N SER A 189 -6.73 -77.66 -3.74
CA SER A 189 -8.08 -77.74 -3.15
C SER A 189 -8.11 -78.01 -1.64
N SER A 190 -6.97 -78.10 -0.93
CA SER A 190 -6.96 -78.44 0.51
C SER A 190 -6.01 -77.61 1.38
N GLY A 191 -5.43 -76.54 0.86
CA GLY A 191 -4.64 -75.56 1.65
C GLY A 191 -5.38 -74.27 1.99
N VAL A 192 -6.57 -74.03 1.42
CA VAL A 192 -7.39 -72.82 1.65
C VAL A 192 -8.59 -73.09 2.57
N ALA A 193 -8.85 -74.36 2.90
CA ALA A 193 -9.98 -74.76 3.74
C ALA A 193 -9.65 -74.92 5.25
N GLY A 194 -8.36 -74.88 5.65
CA GLY A 194 -7.95 -75.06 7.05
C GLY A 194 -7.72 -73.79 7.86
N GLY A 195 -7.53 -72.63 7.20
CA GLY A 195 -7.21 -71.35 7.87
C GLY A 195 -8.42 -70.48 8.23
N VAL A 196 -9.64 -70.96 7.97
CA VAL A 196 -10.88 -70.15 8.08
C VAL A 196 -11.76 -70.56 9.28
N ALA A 197 -11.40 -71.61 10.02
CA ALA A 197 -12.29 -72.18 11.05
C ALA A 197 -11.92 -71.91 12.52
N PHE A 198 -10.85 -71.17 12.84
CA PHE A 198 -10.52 -70.89 14.25
C PHE A 198 -10.03 -69.45 14.45
N GLY A 199 -10.98 -68.52 14.58
CA GLY A 199 -10.68 -67.11 14.81
C GLY A 199 -11.88 -66.24 15.15
N VAL A 200 -12.96 -66.81 15.72
CA VAL A 200 -14.11 -66.03 16.20
C VAL A 200 -14.65 -66.65 17.49
N ALA A 201 -14.01 -66.32 18.62
CA ALA A 201 -14.67 -66.20 19.92
C ALA A 201 -13.70 -65.61 20.97
N ILE A 202 -13.96 -64.35 21.31
CA ILE A 202 -13.44 -63.55 22.44
C ILE A 202 -12.10 -62.83 22.21
N GLY A 203 -12.21 -61.50 22.14
CA GLY A 203 -11.12 -60.53 22.18
C GLY A 203 -11.60 -59.16 22.67
N VAL A 204 -12.32 -59.10 23.80
CA VAL A 204 -12.24 -57.93 24.69
C VAL A 204 -11.58 -58.43 25.97
N ALA A 205 -10.25 -58.35 26.00
CA ALA A 205 -9.34 -58.22 27.15
C ALA A 205 -8.00 -58.92 26.86
N GLY A 206 -6.90 -58.17 26.96
CA GLY A 206 -5.55 -58.71 27.14
C GLY A 206 -4.70 -58.83 25.87
N GLY A 207 -3.61 -58.05 25.81
CA GLY A 207 -2.71 -57.98 24.66
C GLY A 207 -1.81 -59.21 24.47
N GLY A 208 -1.17 -59.25 23.30
CA GLY A 208 -0.06 -60.16 23.00
C GLY A 208 -0.06 -60.72 21.58
N ALA A 209 0.85 -60.19 20.74
CA ALA A 209 1.53 -60.88 19.63
C ALA A 209 0.74 -61.52 18.46
N GLY A 210 -0.59 -61.38 18.36
CA GLY A 210 -1.40 -61.98 17.28
C GLY A 210 -1.89 -61.03 16.16
N ASP A 211 -1.72 -59.71 16.29
CA ASP A 211 -2.42 -58.72 15.46
C ASP A 211 -1.82 -58.48 14.05
N VAL A 212 -0.68 -59.07 13.75
CA VAL A 212 0.06 -58.76 12.51
C VAL A 212 -0.51 -59.50 11.30
N ALA A 213 -1.09 -60.70 11.48
CA ALA A 213 -1.50 -61.55 10.36
C ALA A 213 -2.87 -61.18 9.76
N GLY A 214 -3.88 -60.86 10.61
CA GLY A 214 -5.19 -60.38 10.16
C GLY A 214 -5.14 -58.96 9.57
N GLY A 215 -4.33 -58.09 10.18
CA GLY A 215 -3.97 -56.78 9.63
C GLY A 215 -3.25 -56.92 8.28
N MET A 216 -2.25 -57.80 8.16
CA MET A 216 -1.55 -58.00 6.88
C MET A 216 -2.42 -58.64 5.80
N ALA A 217 -3.32 -59.57 6.08
CA ALA A 217 -4.20 -60.14 5.06
C ALA A 217 -5.24 -59.13 4.56
N PHE A 218 -5.81 -58.31 5.46
CA PHE A 218 -6.68 -57.19 5.08
C PHE A 218 -5.91 -56.12 4.31
N TRP A 219 -4.69 -55.74 4.73
CA TRP A 219 -3.85 -54.79 4.01
C TRP A 219 -3.30 -55.35 2.68
N VAL A 220 -3.07 -56.66 2.56
CA VAL A 220 -2.67 -57.32 1.31
C VAL A 220 -3.85 -57.44 0.36
N ALA A 221 -5.06 -57.76 0.83
CA ALA A 221 -6.27 -57.76 0.00
C ALA A 221 -6.65 -56.32 -0.43
N VAL A 222 -6.50 -55.34 0.47
CA VAL A 222 -6.64 -53.91 0.15
C VAL A 222 -5.51 -53.46 -0.77
N ALA A 223 -4.27 -53.92 -0.61
CA ALA A 223 -3.15 -53.57 -1.51
C ALA A 223 -3.28 -54.22 -2.89
N VAL A 224 -3.74 -55.47 -2.98
CA VAL A 224 -3.99 -56.19 -4.23
C VAL A 224 -5.21 -55.59 -4.95
N GLY A 225 -6.29 -55.31 -4.22
CA GLY A 225 -7.49 -54.64 -4.74
C GLY A 225 -7.28 -53.15 -5.10
N ARG A 226 -6.41 -52.43 -4.37
CA ARG A 226 -6.03 -51.03 -4.65
C ARG A 226 -5.07 -50.92 -5.83
N ASN A 227 -4.19 -51.89 -6.03
CA ASN A 227 -3.22 -51.88 -7.12
C ASN A 227 -3.69 -52.65 -8.36
N ARG A 228 -4.83 -53.36 -8.31
CA ARG A 228 -5.44 -54.12 -9.41
C ARG A 228 -4.42 -54.85 -10.28
N LEU A 229 -3.66 -55.71 -9.61
CA LEU A 229 -2.52 -56.45 -10.19
C LEU A 229 -2.93 -57.26 -11.43
N GLU A 230 -4.16 -57.72 -11.50
CA GLU A 230 -4.76 -58.41 -12.65
C GLU A 230 -4.71 -57.57 -13.94
N ASN A 231 -5.01 -56.27 -13.87
CA ASN A 231 -4.95 -55.37 -15.03
C ASN A 231 -3.50 -55.09 -15.46
N TRP A 232 -2.57 -55.04 -14.51
CA TRP A 232 -1.14 -54.91 -14.79
C TRP A 232 -0.56 -56.21 -15.40
N LEU A 233 -0.98 -57.38 -14.90
CA LEU A 233 -0.54 -58.69 -15.41
C LEU A 233 -1.03 -58.96 -16.84
N VAL A 234 -2.27 -58.58 -17.16
CA VAL A 234 -2.85 -58.73 -18.52
C VAL A 234 -2.13 -57.86 -19.56
N THR A 235 -1.54 -56.73 -19.15
CA THR A 235 -0.87 -55.78 -20.06
C THR A 235 0.61 -56.10 -20.32
N LEU A 236 1.23 -56.97 -19.51
CA LEU A 236 2.61 -57.46 -19.71
C LEU A 236 2.86 -58.08 -21.09
N PRO A 237 2.06 -59.05 -21.58
CA PRO A 237 2.30 -59.71 -22.87
C PRO A 237 2.01 -58.84 -24.11
N PHE A 238 1.17 -57.80 -23.99
CA PHE A 238 0.76 -56.96 -25.14
C PHE A 238 1.51 -55.61 -25.25
N SER A 239 2.44 -55.33 -24.33
CA SER A 239 3.15 -54.05 -24.18
C SER A 239 3.99 -53.58 -25.38
N ARG A 240 4.27 -54.45 -26.37
CA ARG A 240 5.03 -54.11 -27.59
C ARG A 240 4.15 -53.52 -28.72
N GLY A 241 2.88 -53.92 -28.84
CA GLY A 241 2.00 -53.54 -29.95
C GLY A 241 0.92 -52.48 -29.61
N LEU A 242 0.60 -52.30 -28.33
CA LEU A 242 -0.68 -51.72 -27.92
C LEU A 242 -0.84 -50.19 -28.06
N LEU A 243 0.22 -49.47 -28.44
CA LEU A 243 0.19 -48.00 -28.60
C LEU A 243 0.38 -47.56 -30.07
N GLN A 244 0.23 -48.47 -31.04
CA GLN A 244 0.15 -48.09 -32.46
C GLN A 244 -1.28 -47.72 -32.90
N ASN A 245 -2.31 -48.29 -32.26
CA ASN A 245 -3.71 -47.96 -32.52
C ASN A 245 -4.30 -47.17 -31.34
N GLN A 246 -5.02 -46.10 -31.64
CA GLN A 246 -5.53 -45.08 -30.72
C GLN A 246 -6.64 -45.57 -29.73
N SER A 247 -6.68 -46.84 -29.33
CA SER A 247 -7.73 -47.37 -28.45
C SER A 247 -7.26 -48.47 -27.47
N TRP A 248 -7.24 -48.05 -26.19
CA TRP A 248 -7.72 -48.73 -24.99
C TRP A 248 -7.14 -50.09 -24.57
N MET A 249 -5.97 -50.12 -23.90
CA MET A 249 -5.74 -50.85 -22.63
C MET A 249 -4.52 -50.27 -21.85
N LEU A 250 -4.51 -48.97 -21.55
CA LEU A 250 -3.57 -48.45 -20.55
C LEU A 250 -4.21 -48.58 -19.16
N PRO A 251 -3.60 -49.31 -18.22
CA PRO A 251 -4.12 -49.42 -16.87
C PRO A 251 -3.97 -48.06 -16.17
N ARG A 252 -5.11 -47.40 -15.90
CA ARG A 252 -5.16 -46.02 -15.39
C ARG A 252 -5.00 -45.92 -13.86
N ILE A 253 -5.12 -47.05 -13.16
CA ILE A 253 -5.20 -47.13 -11.68
C ILE A 253 -4.02 -47.90 -11.07
N THR A 254 -3.09 -48.41 -11.86
CA THR A 254 -1.91 -49.10 -11.32
C THR A 254 -0.78 -48.08 -11.11
N PRO A 255 -0.26 -47.88 -9.89
CA PRO A 255 0.95 -47.10 -9.66
C PRO A 255 2.22 -47.86 -10.05
N LEU A 256 2.10 -49.16 -10.33
CA LEU A 256 3.19 -49.99 -10.81
C LEU A 256 3.69 -49.52 -12.19
N PRO A 257 5.00 -49.35 -12.37
CA PRO A 257 5.55 -48.81 -13.60
C PRO A 257 5.36 -49.79 -14.76
N LEU A 258 4.82 -49.30 -15.87
CA LEU A 258 4.79 -50.05 -17.13
C LEU A 258 6.19 -50.04 -17.77
N ILE A 259 6.75 -51.24 -17.96
CA ILE A 259 8.16 -51.44 -18.29
C ILE A 259 8.55 -50.74 -19.62
N SER A 260 7.70 -50.77 -20.65
CA SER A 260 7.98 -50.18 -21.96
C SER A 260 7.62 -48.70 -22.11
N LEU A 261 6.87 -48.14 -21.16
CA LEU A 261 6.34 -46.77 -21.25
C LEU A 261 7.46 -45.73 -21.15
N SER A 262 8.39 -45.93 -20.20
CA SER A 262 9.51 -45.00 -19.96
C SER A 262 10.42 -44.86 -21.19
N SER A 263 10.84 -45.97 -21.81
CA SER A 263 11.68 -45.96 -23.01
C SER A 263 10.97 -45.34 -24.22
N ARG A 264 9.67 -45.56 -24.36
CA ARG A 264 8.88 -44.99 -25.48
C ARG A 264 8.67 -43.49 -25.31
N LEU A 265 8.32 -43.05 -24.10
CA LEU A 265 8.20 -41.63 -23.77
C LEU A 265 9.54 -40.90 -23.92
N GLN A 266 10.64 -41.54 -23.52
CA GLN A 266 11.99 -41.04 -23.73
C GLN A 266 12.30 -40.83 -25.22
N ASN A 267 11.90 -41.77 -26.10
CA ASN A 267 12.06 -41.61 -27.54
C ASN A 267 11.19 -40.48 -28.11
N TRP A 268 9.96 -40.33 -27.62
CA TRP A 268 9.09 -39.21 -28.02
C TRP A 268 9.68 -37.87 -27.61
N LEU A 269 10.12 -37.71 -26.35
CA LEU A 269 10.77 -36.49 -25.85
C LEU A 269 12.07 -36.15 -26.59
N ARG A 270 12.79 -37.15 -27.12
CA ARG A 270 13.99 -36.93 -27.95
C ARG A 270 13.66 -36.50 -29.38
N GLN A 271 12.55 -36.96 -29.93
CA GLN A 271 12.12 -36.67 -31.30
C GLN A 271 11.41 -35.31 -31.40
N ASP A 272 10.49 -35.05 -30.46
CA ASP A 272 9.72 -33.81 -30.37
C ASP A 272 9.44 -33.54 -28.88
N TRP A 273 10.12 -32.52 -28.34
CA TRP A 273 10.02 -32.16 -26.94
C TRP A 273 8.61 -31.69 -26.56
N ASP A 274 7.96 -30.90 -27.42
CA ASP A 274 6.66 -30.29 -27.13
C ASP A 274 5.55 -31.34 -27.15
N THR A 275 5.50 -32.18 -28.19
CA THR A 275 4.54 -33.28 -28.27
C THR A 275 4.83 -34.36 -27.21
N GLY A 276 6.11 -34.60 -26.91
CA GLY A 276 6.54 -35.51 -25.85
C GLY A 276 6.11 -35.05 -24.45
N LEU A 277 6.25 -33.76 -24.13
CA LEU A 277 5.79 -33.16 -22.88
C LEU A 277 4.27 -33.19 -22.77
N HIS A 278 3.55 -32.90 -23.86
CA HIS A 278 2.09 -33.04 -23.88
C HIS A 278 1.65 -34.47 -23.53
N ASN A 279 2.31 -35.47 -24.11
CA ASN A 279 2.05 -36.88 -23.80
C ASN A 279 2.41 -37.25 -22.36
N ALA A 280 3.51 -36.70 -21.83
CA ALA A 280 3.89 -36.87 -20.43
C ALA A 280 2.82 -36.30 -19.49
N ASN A 281 2.33 -35.09 -19.76
CA ASN A 281 1.30 -34.46 -18.95
C ASN A 281 -0.02 -35.25 -19.02
N GLN A 282 -0.44 -35.70 -20.20
CA GLN A 282 -1.61 -36.58 -20.36
C GLN A 282 -1.51 -37.87 -19.53
N LEU A 283 -0.32 -38.47 -19.45
CA LEU A 283 -0.10 -39.64 -18.59
C LEU A 283 -0.18 -39.29 -17.11
N LEU A 284 0.36 -38.14 -16.68
CA LEU A 284 0.27 -37.69 -15.29
C LEU A 284 -1.17 -37.35 -14.88
N THR A 285 -1.93 -36.65 -15.74
CA THR A 285 -3.29 -36.23 -15.45
C THR A 285 -4.28 -37.41 -15.42
N TYR A 286 -4.12 -38.39 -16.32
CA TYR A 286 -5.14 -39.44 -16.54
C TYR A 286 -4.71 -40.85 -16.16
N THR A 287 -3.50 -41.06 -15.64
CA THR A 287 -3.00 -42.35 -15.16
C THR A 287 -2.19 -42.21 -13.87
N LEU A 288 -1.92 -43.31 -13.15
CA LEU A 288 -1.01 -43.31 -11.99
C LEU A 288 0.45 -43.60 -12.37
N GLN A 289 0.86 -43.37 -13.63
CA GLN A 289 2.19 -43.70 -14.15
C GLN A 289 3.24 -42.58 -13.92
N PHE A 290 3.32 -42.07 -12.69
CA PHE A 290 4.30 -41.03 -12.32
C PHE A 290 5.76 -41.50 -12.48
N ILE A 291 6.05 -42.72 -12.00
CA ILE A 291 7.43 -43.26 -11.97
C ILE A 291 8.02 -43.41 -13.38
N PRO A 292 7.31 -43.98 -14.39
CA PRO A 292 7.83 -44.02 -15.76
C PRO A 292 8.03 -42.64 -16.41
N VAL A 293 7.20 -41.65 -16.08
CA VAL A 293 7.33 -40.28 -16.61
C VAL A 293 8.62 -39.64 -16.11
N VAL A 294 8.87 -39.66 -14.80
CA VAL A 294 10.14 -39.15 -14.21
C VAL A 294 11.35 -39.89 -14.77
N LYS A 295 11.27 -41.23 -14.90
CA LYS A 295 12.35 -42.05 -15.50
C LYS A 295 12.60 -41.75 -16.97
N ALA A 296 11.63 -41.18 -17.70
CA ALA A 296 11.79 -40.78 -19.08
C ALA A 296 12.33 -39.34 -19.22
N VAL A 297 11.82 -38.40 -18.42
CA VAL A 297 12.18 -36.97 -18.48
C VAL A 297 13.62 -36.73 -18.01
N ASN A 298 14.03 -37.31 -16.88
CA ASN A 298 15.34 -37.03 -16.29
C ASN A 298 16.53 -37.37 -17.21
N PRO A 299 16.59 -38.54 -17.87
CA PRO A 299 17.67 -38.86 -18.79
C PRO A 299 17.68 -38.00 -20.06
N VAL A 300 16.51 -37.50 -20.50
CA VAL A 300 16.44 -36.62 -21.68
C VAL A 300 16.95 -35.23 -21.33
N LEU A 301 16.56 -34.68 -20.18
CA LEU A 301 17.09 -33.41 -19.69
C LEU A 301 18.60 -33.48 -19.43
N ALA A 302 19.08 -34.58 -18.85
CA ALA A 302 20.52 -34.78 -18.63
C ALA A 302 21.34 -34.92 -19.93
N ALA A 303 20.71 -35.40 -21.02
CA ALA A 303 21.34 -35.52 -22.34
C ALA A 303 21.10 -34.31 -23.25
N THR A 304 20.37 -33.29 -22.77
CA THR A 304 20.12 -32.05 -23.51
C THR A 304 21.40 -31.19 -23.54
N PRO A 305 21.76 -30.55 -24.67
CA PRO A 305 22.87 -29.60 -24.73
C PRO A 305 22.68 -28.46 -23.72
N PRO A 306 23.74 -28.02 -23.00
CA PRO A 306 23.63 -26.99 -21.96
C PRO A 306 22.91 -25.71 -22.42
N GLU A 307 23.05 -25.33 -23.69
CA GLU A 307 22.44 -24.14 -24.30
C GLU A 307 20.89 -24.21 -24.32
N GLU A 308 20.31 -25.40 -24.42
CA GLU A 308 18.86 -25.59 -24.50
C GLU A 308 18.22 -25.97 -23.15
N VAL A 309 19.04 -26.24 -22.12
CA VAL A 309 18.57 -26.80 -20.85
C VAL A 309 17.54 -25.91 -20.18
N ILE A 310 17.84 -24.61 -20.01
CA ILE A 310 16.93 -23.67 -19.32
C ILE A 310 15.61 -23.56 -20.07
N PHE A 311 15.66 -23.41 -21.39
CA PHE A 311 14.47 -23.32 -22.24
C PHE A 311 13.58 -24.58 -22.14
N ARG A 312 14.17 -25.77 -22.18
CA ARG A 312 13.41 -27.03 -22.05
C ARG A 312 12.80 -27.22 -20.66
N VAL A 313 13.50 -26.79 -19.61
CA VAL A 313 12.99 -26.82 -18.23
C VAL A 313 11.86 -25.82 -18.05
N VAL A 314 11.94 -24.62 -18.64
CA VAL A 314 10.82 -23.66 -18.66
C VAL A 314 9.58 -24.28 -19.32
N LYS A 315 9.74 -24.88 -20.50
CA LYS A 315 8.63 -25.57 -21.18
C LYS A 315 8.02 -26.68 -20.33
N LEU A 316 8.85 -27.42 -19.60
CA LEU A 316 8.38 -28.44 -18.65
C LEU A 316 7.57 -27.82 -17.50
N ALA A 317 8.06 -26.73 -16.91
CA ALA A 317 7.41 -26.03 -15.80
C ALA A 317 6.07 -25.42 -16.21
N GLU A 318 5.95 -24.87 -17.43
CA GLU A 318 4.69 -24.33 -17.93
C GLU A 318 3.68 -25.42 -18.33
N ALA A 319 4.18 -26.52 -18.91
CA ALA A 319 3.32 -27.58 -19.45
C ALA A 319 2.71 -28.50 -18.39
N THR A 320 3.33 -28.62 -17.21
CA THR A 320 2.84 -29.51 -16.15
C THR A 320 1.92 -28.81 -15.17
N ASP A 321 0.92 -29.55 -14.68
CA ASP A 321 0.10 -29.15 -13.54
C ASP A 321 0.52 -29.91 -12.27
N ASP A 322 1.47 -30.83 -12.38
CA ASP A 322 2.03 -31.64 -11.29
C ASP A 322 3.50 -31.26 -11.08
N TRP A 323 3.73 -30.28 -10.21
CA TRP A 323 5.05 -29.72 -9.94
C TRP A 323 6.03 -30.72 -9.31
N ASP A 324 5.55 -31.85 -8.77
CA ASP A 324 6.44 -32.93 -8.34
C ASP A 324 7.29 -33.43 -9.53
N LEU A 325 6.81 -33.37 -10.78
CA LEU A 325 7.63 -33.71 -11.95
C LEU A 325 8.87 -32.79 -12.07
N VAL A 326 8.71 -31.48 -11.86
CA VAL A 326 9.81 -30.51 -11.89
C VAL A 326 10.75 -30.73 -10.70
N ARG A 327 10.19 -30.95 -9.51
CA ARG A 327 10.94 -31.29 -8.30
C ARG A 327 11.84 -32.51 -8.50
N PHE A 328 11.27 -33.61 -9.00
CA PHE A 328 11.99 -34.87 -9.21
C PHE A 328 12.86 -34.89 -10.46
N ALA A 329 12.80 -33.87 -11.31
CA ALA A 329 13.84 -33.61 -12.30
C ALA A 329 15.17 -33.22 -11.64
N SER A 330 15.13 -32.61 -10.44
CA SER A 330 16.31 -32.30 -9.62
C SER A 330 16.56 -33.31 -8.48
N ALA A 331 15.51 -33.67 -7.74
CA ALA A 331 15.56 -34.53 -6.57
C ALA A 331 15.50 -36.03 -6.92
N SER A 332 16.00 -36.89 -6.04
CA SER A 332 15.97 -38.33 -6.29
C SER A 332 14.65 -38.99 -5.85
N LEU A 333 13.81 -39.34 -6.84
CA LEU A 333 12.57 -40.10 -6.62
C LEU A 333 12.83 -41.42 -5.85
N ASN A 334 13.92 -42.11 -6.16
CA ASN A 334 14.30 -43.35 -5.47
C ASN A 334 14.64 -43.11 -4.00
N ALA A 335 15.37 -42.02 -3.69
CA ALA A 335 15.70 -41.68 -2.31
C ALA A 335 14.44 -41.30 -1.50
N GLN A 336 13.50 -40.55 -2.11
CA GLN A 336 12.26 -40.15 -1.46
C GLN A 336 11.30 -41.33 -1.24
N LEU A 337 11.17 -42.24 -2.21
CA LEU A 337 10.40 -43.49 -2.04
C LEU A 337 10.99 -44.36 -0.93
N LYS A 338 12.33 -44.48 -0.84
CA LYS A 338 13.00 -45.17 0.27
C LYS A 338 12.75 -44.48 1.61
N SER A 339 12.75 -43.15 1.66
CA SER A 339 12.45 -42.40 2.89
C SER A 339 11.02 -42.65 3.37
N ARG A 340 10.03 -42.52 2.47
CA ARG A 340 8.61 -42.81 2.77
C ARG A 340 8.40 -44.26 3.21
N PHE A 341 9.11 -45.20 2.58
CA PHE A 341 9.10 -46.60 2.98
C PHE A 341 9.65 -46.78 4.41
N LEU A 342 10.77 -46.14 4.76
CA LEU A 342 11.34 -46.18 6.11
C LEU A 342 10.43 -45.53 7.17
N GLU A 343 9.72 -44.45 6.81
CA GLU A 343 8.67 -43.84 7.65
C GLU A 343 7.57 -44.85 7.99
N GLY A 344 6.98 -45.48 6.98
CA GLY A 344 5.89 -46.44 7.11
C GLY A 344 6.31 -47.81 7.67
N PHE A 345 7.61 -48.11 7.72
CA PHE A 345 8.11 -49.39 8.23
C PHE A 345 8.06 -49.43 9.77
N PHE A 346 6.97 -49.94 10.33
CA PHE A 346 6.68 -49.93 11.78
C PHE A 346 7.69 -50.72 12.64
N LEU A 347 8.42 -51.68 12.05
CA LEU A 347 9.38 -52.53 12.76
C LEU A 347 10.71 -51.86 13.10
N LEU A 348 11.00 -50.66 12.57
CA LEU A 348 12.26 -49.95 12.82
C LEU A 348 12.14 -48.94 13.98
N PRO A 349 13.06 -48.93 14.97
CA PRO A 349 13.04 -47.93 16.04
C PRO A 349 13.21 -46.48 15.52
N PRO A 350 12.52 -45.47 16.09
CA PRO A 350 12.59 -44.07 15.67
C PRO A 350 14.01 -43.47 15.51
N PRO A 351 15.00 -43.71 16.40
CA PRO A 351 16.34 -43.15 16.21
C PRO A 351 17.08 -43.74 15.01
N TRP A 352 16.80 -45.00 14.65
CA TRP A 352 17.40 -45.66 13.49
C TRP A 352 16.75 -45.19 12.18
N LYS A 353 15.43 -44.94 12.20
CA LYS A 353 14.74 -44.29 11.08
C LYS A 353 15.37 -42.94 10.76
N ARG A 354 15.54 -42.07 11.75
CA ARG A 354 16.18 -40.75 11.58
C ARG A 354 17.61 -40.87 11.04
N ARG A 355 18.41 -41.81 11.55
CA ARG A 355 19.80 -42.03 11.09
C ARG A 355 19.89 -42.55 9.65
N LEU A 356 18.98 -43.44 9.24
CA LEU A 356 18.92 -43.94 7.86
C LEU A 356 18.35 -42.89 6.90
N GLN A 357 17.38 -42.08 7.34
CA GLN A 357 16.84 -40.97 6.56
C GLN A 357 17.87 -39.86 6.34
N ALA A 358 18.66 -39.51 7.37
CA ALA A 358 19.74 -38.53 7.23
C ALA A 358 20.82 -38.95 6.21
N ARG A 359 20.93 -40.25 5.89
CA ARG A 359 21.83 -40.78 4.84
C ARG A 359 21.21 -40.75 3.44
N LEU A 360 19.90 -40.55 3.32
CA LEU A 360 19.22 -40.42 2.04
C LEU A 360 19.20 -38.94 1.63
N ALA A 361 19.92 -38.59 0.57
CA ALA A 361 19.85 -37.25 -0.03
C ALA A 361 18.50 -37.08 -0.75
N THR A 362 17.47 -36.69 0.00
CA THR A 362 16.09 -36.43 -0.44
C THR A 362 15.89 -35.01 -0.97
N GLY A 363 16.82 -34.09 -0.69
CA GLY A 363 16.83 -32.74 -1.22
C GLY A 363 17.04 -32.70 -2.74
N THR A 364 16.72 -31.55 -3.33
CA THR A 364 17.10 -31.16 -4.69
C THR A 364 18.62 -31.21 -4.85
N ARG A 365 19.08 -31.45 -6.07
CA ARG A 365 20.51 -31.56 -6.39
C ARG A 365 20.88 -30.51 -7.41
N LEU A 366 22.02 -29.86 -7.21
CA LEU A 366 22.50 -28.79 -8.09
C LEU A 366 23.74 -29.22 -8.90
N ASP A 367 24.02 -30.52 -8.96
CA ASP A 367 25.27 -31.08 -9.51
C ASP A 367 25.34 -31.08 -11.05
N THR A 368 24.21 -30.84 -11.73
CA THR A 368 24.17 -30.71 -13.19
C THR A 368 23.31 -29.51 -13.58
N PRO A 369 23.58 -28.85 -14.73
CA PRO A 369 22.80 -27.70 -15.19
C PRO A 369 21.29 -27.97 -15.26
N ALA A 370 20.88 -29.16 -15.73
CA ALA A 370 19.47 -29.53 -15.82
C ALA A 370 18.79 -29.65 -14.45
N ARG A 371 19.48 -30.23 -13.47
CA ARG A 371 18.94 -30.36 -12.10
C ARG A 371 18.94 -29.03 -11.36
N ALA A 372 19.93 -28.18 -11.61
CA ALA A 372 20.00 -26.83 -11.07
C ALA A 372 18.89 -25.94 -11.63
N ALA A 373 18.67 -25.94 -12.95
CA ALA A 373 17.55 -25.23 -13.57
C ALA A 373 16.19 -25.73 -13.03
N ALA A 374 15.98 -27.04 -12.95
CA ALA A 374 14.73 -27.60 -12.42
C ALA A 374 14.51 -27.26 -10.94
N ALA A 375 15.58 -27.26 -10.12
CA ALA A 375 15.51 -26.82 -8.73
C ALA A 375 15.13 -25.34 -8.63
N GLY A 376 15.71 -24.47 -9.47
CA GLY A 376 15.41 -23.04 -9.49
C GLY A 376 13.93 -22.76 -9.74
N PHE A 377 13.33 -23.35 -10.78
CA PHE A 377 11.90 -23.19 -11.07
C PHE A 377 10.99 -23.78 -9.99
N TRP A 378 11.37 -24.93 -9.41
CA TRP A 378 10.65 -25.50 -8.27
C TRP A 378 10.69 -24.57 -7.04
N TYR A 379 11.84 -23.98 -6.73
CA TYR A 379 11.96 -23.05 -5.62
C TYR A 379 11.19 -21.75 -5.83
N LEU A 380 11.11 -21.23 -7.06
CA LEU A 380 10.23 -20.10 -7.36
C LEU A 380 8.76 -20.45 -7.06
N HIS A 381 8.33 -21.66 -7.46
CA HIS A 381 6.97 -22.13 -7.22
C HIS A 381 6.66 -22.31 -5.72
N GLU A 382 7.62 -22.84 -4.95
CA GLU A 382 7.51 -22.98 -3.49
C GLU A 382 7.72 -21.66 -2.72
N LYS A 383 7.80 -20.52 -3.42
CA LYS A 383 8.00 -19.18 -2.81
C LYS A 383 9.31 -19.06 -2.03
N GLU A 384 10.37 -19.76 -2.46
CA GLU A 384 11.71 -19.72 -1.87
C GLU A 384 12.75 -19.11 -2.84
N PRO A 385 12.61 -17.82 -3.25
CA PRO A 385 13.48 -17.21 -4.26
C PRO A 385 14.96 -17.19 -3.85
N ALA A 386 15.28 -17.11 -2.56
CA ALA A 386 16.67 -17.18 -2.08
C ALA A 386 17.36 -18.51 -2.46
N LYS A 387 16.66 -19.65 -2.34
CA LYS A 387 17.19 -20.94 -2.80
C LYS A 387 17.17 -21.06 -4.32
N ALA A 388 16.24 -20.38 -4.99
CA ALA A 388 16.25 -20.27 -6.44
C ALA A 388 17.50 -19.52 -6.95
N VAL A 389 17.97 -18.48 -6.25
CA VAL A 389 19.23 -17.79 -6.56
C VAL A 389 20.42 -18.75 -6.49
N GLU A 390 20.53 -19.57 -5.45
CA GLU A 390 21.59 -20.59 -5.33
C GLU A 390 21.56 -21.57 -6.50
N ALA A 391 20.36 -22.01 -6.89
CA ALA A 391 20.17 -22.92 -8.01
C ALA A 391 20.52 -22.27 -9.37
N PHE A 392 20.07 -21.05 -9.62
CA PHE A 392 20.34 -20.33 -10.87
C PHE A 392 21.79 -19.86 -11.00
N THR A 393 22.52 -19.71 -9.88
CA THR A 393 23.97 -19.43 -9.89
C THR A 393 24.76 -20.48 -10.68
N VAL A 394 24.37 -21.76 -10.59
CA VAL A 394 25.03 -22.87 -11.30
C VAL A 394 24.83 -22.79 -12.82
N VAL A 395 23.73 -22.21 -13.27
CA VAL A 395 23.38 -22.10 -14.70
C VAL A 395 23.57 -20.69 -15.26
N ARG A 396 24.15 -19.77 -14.47
CA ARG A 396 24.32 -18.36 -14.82
C ARG A 396 25.04 -18.13 -16.14
N SER A 397 26.05 -18.94 -16.44
CA SER A 397 26.84 -18.86 -17.68
C SER A 397 26.15 -19.40 -18.93
N LEU A 398 24.94 -19.97 -18.80
CA LEU A 398 24.18 -20.54 -19.92
C LEU A 398 23.22 -19.49 -20.52
N PRO A 399 22.71 -19.69 -21.75
CA PRO A 399 21.69 -18.83 -22.33
C PRO A 399 20.47 -18.70 -21.41
N TYR A 400 20.02 -17.47 -21.17
CA TYR A 400 18.96 -17.11 -20.19
C TYR A 400 19.29 -17.38 -18.71
N GLY A 401 20.49 -17.84 -18.38
CA GLY A 401 20.95 -18.07 -17.01
C GLY A 401 21.05 -16.79 -16.20
N GLU A 402 21.66 -15.76 -16.78
CA GLU A 402 21.77 -14.42 -16.16
C GLU A 402 20.38 -13.80 -15.91
N GLU A 403 19.46 -13.95 -16.86
CA GLU A 403 18.08 -13.47 -16.73
C GLU A 403 17.39 -14.12 -15.53
N MET A 404 17.41 -15.45 -15.44
CA MET A 404 16.76 -16.18 -14.34
C MET A 404 17.43 -15.94 -12.98
N PHE A 405 18.75 -15.77 -12.96
CA PHE A 405 19.48 -15.39 -11.75
C PHE A 405 19.06 -13.99 -11.27
N THR A 406 19.04 -13.01 -12.17
CA THR A 406 18.64 -11.63 -11.85
C THR A 406 17.18 -11.57 -11.39
N LEU A 407 16.29 -12.32 -12.06
CA LEU A 407 14.89 -12.45 -11.68
C LEU A 407 14.74 -12.98 -10.25
N ALA A 408 15.44 -14.08 -9.91
CA ALA A 408 15.38 -14.65 -8.57
C ALA A 408 15.98 -13.70 -7.51
N GLN A 409 17.03 -12.95 -7.84
CA GLN A 409 17.60 -11.94 -6.94
C GLN A 409 16.62 -10.78 -6.69
N THR A 410 15.98 -10.27 -7.74
CA THR A 410 14.98 -9.20 -7.62
C THR A 410 13.79 -9.65 -6.78
N LEU A 411 13.26 -10.85 -7.03
CA LEU A 411 12.17 -11.42 -6.22
C LEU A 411 12.58 -11.64 -4.76
N THR A 412 13.85 -12.00 -4.50
CA THR A 412 14.37 -12.10 -3.13
C THR A 412 14.42 -10.74 -2.44
N ALA A 413 14.80 -9.68 -3.17
CA ALA A 413 14.83 -8.31 -2.62
C ALA A 413 13.42 -7.77 -2.30
N PHE A 414 12.42 -8.18 -3.08
CA PHE A 414 11.02 -7.77 -2.85
C PHE A 414 10.34 -8.58 -1.74
N GLN A 415 10.70 -9.86 -1.58
CA GLN A 415 10.03 -10.77 -0.67
C GLN A 415 10.18 -10.33 0.80
N GLY A 416 9.06 -10.23 1.50
CA GLY A 416 9.03 -9.99 2.95
C GLY A 416 9.19 -8.53 3.38
N VAL A 417 9.35 -7.59 2.42
CA VAL A 417 9.36 -6.16 2.71
C VAL A 417 7.92 -5.67 2.88
N LYS A 418 7.60 -5.17 4.08
CA LYS A 418 6.25 -4.71 4.44
C LYS A 418 6.17 -3.21 4.73
N GLU A 419 7.27 -2.60 5.13
CA GLU A 419 7.28 -1.17 5.47
C GLU A 419 7.43 -0.32 4.20
N PRO A 420 6.54 0.66 3.95
CA PRO A 420 6.58 1.53 2.77
C PRO A 420 7.94 2.23 2.58
N ALA A 421 8.55 2.68 3.68
CA ALA A 421 9.89 3.26 3.69
C ALA A 421 10.98 2.27 3.27
N ALA A 422 10.84 1.00 3.66
CA ALA A 422 11.76 -0.05 3.26
C ALA A 422 11.58 -0.40 1.77
N ILE A 423 10.35 -0.37 1.25
CA ILE A 423 10.06 -0.57 -0.18
C ILE A 423 10.72 0.53 -1.03
N ALA A 424 10.59 1.80 -0.63
CA ALA A 424 11.19 2.95 -1.34
C ALA A 424 12.72 2.85 -1.47
N ARG A 425 13.39 2.14 -0.54
CA ARG A 425 14.86 1.99 -0.50
C ARG A 425 15.38 0.81 -1.31
N ILE A 426 14.51 -0.02 -1.87
CA ILE A 426 14.93 -1.17 -2.68
C ILE A 426 15.66 -0.67 -3.94
N GLN A 427 16.86 -1.17 -4.17
CA GLN A 427 17.63 -0.88 -5.39
C GLN A 427 17.32 -1.93 -6.45
N LEU A 428 16.82 -1.49 -7.60
CA LEU A 428 16.55 -2.36 -8.74
C LEU A 428 17.85 -2.66 -9.49
N PRO A 429 18.13 -3.94 -9.84
CA PRO A 429 19.22 -4.27 -10.75
C PRO A 429 18.92 -3.78 -12.17
N ALA A 430 19.96 -3.65 -12.99
CA ALA A 430 19.79 -3.31 -14.41
C ALA A 430 18.97 -4.39 -15.12
N PHE A 431 17.96 -3.97 -15.89
CA PHE A 431 17.10 -4.90 -16.63
C PHE A 431 17.92 -5.64 -17.72
N PRO A 432 17.73 -6.96 -17.87
CA PRO A 432 18.42 -7.73 -18.89
C PRO A 432 18.02 -7.29 -20.31
N GLN A 433 18.97 -7.39 -21.26
CA GLN A 433 18.75 -7.03 -22.66
C GLN A 433 17.96 -8.12 -23.42
N GLU A 434 17.16 -7.72 -24.39
CA GLU A 434 16.39 -8.65 -25.24
C GLU A 434 17.30 -9.56 -26.09
N PRO A 435 16.90 -10.83 -26.37
CA PRO A 435 15.59 -11.43 -26.14
C PRO A 435 15.41 -12.06 -24.75
N LEU A 436 14.26 -11.80 -24.12
CA LEU A 436 13.90 -12.32 -22.79
C LEU A 436 13.15 -13.66 -22.87
N LEU A 437 13.47 -14.57 -21.96
CA LEU A 437 12.75 -15.83 -21.76
C LEU A 437 11.39 -15.61 -21.08
N ARG A 438 11.30 -14.62 -20.18
CA ARG A 438 10.12 -14.33 -19.35
C ARG A 438 9.63 -12.88 -19.50
N PRO A 439 9.17 -12.44 -20.69
CA PRO A 439 8.80 -11.04 -20.93
C PRO A 439 7.63 -10.56 -20.06
N THR A 440 6.64 -11.42 -19.80
CA THR A 440 5.50 -11.08 -18.94
C THR A 440 5.90 -10.87 -17.48
N THR A 441 6.85 -11.68 -16.98
CA THR A 441 7.40 -11.51 -15.63
C THR A 441 8.16 -10.20 -15.51
N TRP A 442 9.01 -9.87 -16.48
CA TRP A 442 9.75 -8.60 -16.47
C TRP A 442 8.84 -7.37 -16.57
N ASN A 443 7.71 -7.44 -17.28
CA ASN A 443 6.70 -6.38 -17.25
C ASN A 443 6.09 -6.20 -15.85
N ALA A 444 5.82 -7.29 -15.14
CA ALA A 444 5.33 -7.22 -13.76
C ALA A 444 6.40 -6.64 -12.81
N ILE A 445 7.68 -7.04 -12.96
CA ILE A 445 8.80 -6.46 -12.21
C ILE A 445 8.95 -4.96 -12.51
N ALA A 446 8.76 -4.53 -13.76
CA ALA A 446 8.80 -3.11 -14.13
C ALA A 446 7.64 -2.31 -13.49
N SER A 447 6.43 -2.87 -13.42
CA SER A 447 5.32 -2.27 -12.66
C SER A 447 5.63 -2.17 -11.17
N LEU A 448 6.21 -3.21 -10.55
CA LEU A 448 6.69 -3.13 -9.17
C LEU A 448 7.82 -2.10 -8.99
N GLY A 449 8.66 -1.92 -10.01
CA GLY A 449 9.67 -0.87 -10.04
C GLY A 449 9.06 0.54 -10.00
N ARG A 450 8.01 0.78 -10.79
CA ARG A 450 7.25 2.05 -10.76
C ARG A 450 6.60 2.31 -9.40
N VAL A 451 6.14 1.26 -8.71
CA VAL A 451 5.65 1.37 -7.33
C VAL A 451 6.75 1.86 -6.37
N ILE A 452 7.99 1.37 -6.51
CA ILE A 452 9.14 1.83 -5.72
C ILE A 452 9.41 3.32 -5.99
N GLU A 453 9.40 3.73 -7.26
CA GLU A 453 9.60 5.14 -7.66
C GLU A 453 8.53 6.06 -7.06
N ASP A 454 7.26 5.67 -7.16
CA ASP A 454 6.14 6.40 -6.55
C ASP A 454 6.30 6.51 -5.02
N LEU A 455 6.78 5.45 -4.36
CA LEU A 455 7.02 5.49 -2.91
C LEU A 455 8.21 6.38 -2.51
N GLN A 456 9.23 6.50 -3.35
CA GLN A 456 10.30 7.48 -3.14
C GLN A 456 9.76 8.91 -3.23
N VAL A 457 8.78 9.17 -4.11
CA VAL A 457 8.09 10.47 -4.16
C VAL A 457 7.29 10.70 -2.88
N VAL A 458 6.62 9.68 -2.34
CA VAL A 458 5.88 9.77 -1.08
C VAL A 458 6.80 10.08 0.11
N GLU A 459 8.03 9.54 0.16
CA GLU A 459 9.01 9.84 1.22
C GLU A 459 9.63 11.24 1.10
N ARG A 460 9.90 11.70 -0.12
CA ARG A 460 10.61 12.98 -0.34
C ARG A 460 9.69 14.19 -0.39
N SER A 461 8.42 14.00 -0.77
CA SER A 461 7.48 15.11 -0.91
C SER A 461 6.93 15.54 0.45
N VAL A 462 6.96 16.84 0.70
CA VAL A 462 6.33 17.50 1.86
C VAL A 462 4.82 17.72 1.65
N SER A 463 4.31 17.54 0.43
CA SER A 463 2.92 17.82 0.09
C SER A 463 2.00 16.62 0.31
N ARG A 464 0.87 16.85 0.99
CA ARG A 464 -0.17 15.83 1.18
C ARG A 464 -0.79 15.38 -0.15
N GLY A 465 -0.90 16.29 -1.13
CA GLY A 465 -1.46 16.02 -2.45
C GLY A 465 -0.57 15.10 -3.30
N ALA A 466 0.72 15.41 -3.46
CA ALA A 466 1.64 14.53 -4.19
C ALA A 466 1.81 13.18 -3.51
N ARG A 467 1.85 13.15 -2.16
CA ARG A 467 1.84 11.89 -1.41
C ARG A 467 0.60 11.07 -1.71
N SER A 468 -0.59 11.69 -1.81
CA SER A 468 -1.83 11.00 -2.20
C SER A 468 -1.78 10.47 -3.62
N PHE A 469 -1.37 11.31 -4.56
CA PHE A 469 -1.38 10.95 -5.98
C PHE A 469 -0.39 9.83 -6.29
N ALA A 470 0.85 9.92 -5.80
CA ALA A 470 1.86 8.89 -5.96
C ALA A 470 1.40 7.56 -5.31
N LEU A 471 0.76 7.64 -4.14
CA LEU A 471 0.18 6.48 -3.47
C LEU A 471 -0.94 5.83 -4.30
N ASN A 472 -1.82 6.63 -4.91
CA ASN A 472 -2.89 6.12 -5.77
C ASN A 472 -2.36 5.48 -7.06
N ARG A 473 -1.32 6.05 -7.67
CA ARG A 473 -0.64 5.44 -8.84
C ARG A 473 -0.01 4.09 -8.46
N ALA A 474 0.70 4.05 -7.33
CA ALA A 474 1.30 2.83 -6.81
C ALA A 474 0.25 1.73 -6.55
N VAL A 475 -0.87 2.07 -5.91
CA VAL A 475 -1.99 1.12 -5.70
C VAL A 475 -2.62 0.69 -7.03
N GLY A 476 -2.72 1.60 -8.00
CA GLY A 476 -3.21 1.34 -9.35
C GLY A 476 -2.34 0.32 -10.10
N GLU A 477 -1.02 0.46 -10.04
CA GLU A 477 -0.05 -0.47 -10.63
C GLU A 477 -0.17 -1.87 -10.01
N LEU A 478 -0.22 -1.95 -8.67
CA LEU A 478 -0.42 -3.22 -7.96
C LEU A 478 -1.75 -3.89 -8.35
N LYS A 479 -2.83 -3.12 -8.43
CA LYS A 479 -4.13 -3.61 -8.90
C LYS A 479 -4.07 -4.09 -10.35
N GLY A 480 -3.28 -3.43 -11.20
CA GLY A 480 -3.03 -3.85 -12.58
C GLY A 480 -2.38 -5.23 -12.66
N ILE A 481 -1.41 -5.51 -11.79
CA ILE A 481 -0.78 -6.84 -11.68
C ILE A 481 -1.82 -7.88 -11.19
N LEU A 482 -2.57 -7.55 -10.13
CA LEU A 482 -3.55 -8.46 -9.53
C LEU A 482 -4.75 -8.76 -10.45
N ASN A 483 -5.12 -7.86 -11.35
CA ASN A 483 -6.16 -8.13 -12.35
C ASN A 483 -5.66 -9.03 -13.49
N ASN A 484 -4.36 -9.00 -13.78
CA ASN A 484 -3.74 -9.74 -14.88
C ASN A 484 -2.98 -11.00 -14.43
N GLN A 485 -3.25 -11.52 -13.24
CA GLN A 485 -2.57 -12.68 -12.64
C GLN A 485 -2.52 -13.94 -13.52
N ASN A 486 -3.51 -14.12 -14.40
CA ASN A 486 -3.58 -15.29 -15.29
C ASN A 486 -2.56 -15.23 -16.44
N THR A 487 -1.92 -14.07 -16.66
CA THR A 487 -0.87 -13.89 -17.67
C THR A 487 0.53 -14.18 -17.15
N LEU A 488 0.70 -14.28 -15.83
CA LEU A 488 1.98 -14.56 -15.20
C LEU A 488 2.37 -16.03 -15.38
N PRO A 489 3.65 -16.35 -15.64
CA PRO A 489 4.09 -17.73 -15.78
C PRO A 489 3.97 -18.50 -14.45
N LYS A 490 3.65 -19.79 -14.54
CA LYS A 490 3.21 -20.57 -13.36
C LYS A 490 4.25 -20.65 -12.23
N ALA A 491 5.54 -20.64 -12.54
CA ALA A 491 6.60 -20.83 -11.54
C ALA A 491 6.68 -19.65 -10.57
N GLU A 492 6.62 -18.42 -11.10
CA GLU A 492 6.77 -17.19 -10.34
C GLU A 492 5.44 -16.51 -9.98
N LYS A 493 4.31 -16.96 -10.55
CA LYS A 493 2.98 -16.37 -10.39
C LYS A 493 2.61 -16.12 -8.93
N ASP A 494 2.60 -17.17 -8.11
CA ASP A 494 2.10 -17.07 -6.73
C ASP A 494 3.02 -16.20 -5.87
N LEU A 495 4.32 -16.17 -6.16
CA LEU A 495 5.27 -15.31 -5.46
C LEU A 495 5.07 -13.83 -5.81
N ILE A 496 4.83 -13.50 -7.08
CA ILE A 496 4.56 -12.12 -7.53
C ILE A 496 3.23 -11.62 -6.97
N ILE A 497 2.21 -12.50 -6.92
CA ILE A 497 0.91 -12.19 -6.32
C ILE A 497 1.08 -11.87 -4.84
N ASP A 498 1.76 -12.74 -4.07
CA ASP A 498 2.02 -12.52 -2.65
C ASP A 498 2.74 -11.18 -2.39
N ILE A 499 3.74 -10.83 -3.21
CA ILE A 499 4.45 -9.55 -3.12
C ILE A 499 3.49 -8.39 -3.38
N ALA A 500 2.72 -8.45 -4.47
CA ALA A 500 1.79 -7.38 -4.84
C ALA A 500 0.68 -7.18 -3.81
N GLU A 501 0.12 -8.26 -3.25
CA GLU A 501 -0.88 -8.21 -2.18
C GLU A 501 -0.27 -7.63 -0.90
N THR A 502 0.92 -8.09 -0.50
CA THR A 502 1.62 -7.59 0.70
C THR A 502 1.88 -6.08 0.60
N TRP A 503 2.36 -5.61 -0.55
CA TRP A 503 2.60 -4.19 -0.77
C TRP A 503 1.30 -3.40 -0.85
N GLN A 504 0.25 -3.95 -1.46
CA GLN A 504 -1.06 -3.29 -1.52
C GLN A 504 -1.65 -3.09 -0.13
N GLU A 505 -1.59 -4.10 0.74
CA GLU A 505 -2.04 -3.99 2.13
C GLU A 505 -1.26 -2.92 2.91
N ALA A 506 0.07 -2.85 2.73
CA ALA A 506 0.90 -1.84 3.36
C ALA A 506 0.55 -0.42 2.90
N LEU A 507 0.28 -0.23 1.60
CA LEU A 507 -0.08 1.07 1.03
C LEU A 507 -1.50 1.51 1.41
N LEU A 508 -2.45 0.58 1.51
CA LEU A 508 -3.82 0.89 1.92
C LEU A 508 -3.89 1.43 3.37
N GLN A 509 -2.97 1.01 4.25
CA GLN A 509 -2.87 1.57 5.60
C GLN A 509 -2.48 3.06 5.57
N ILE A 510 -1.59 3.47 4.67
CA ILE A 510 -1.24 4.90 4.47
C ILE A 510 -2.36 5.65 3.75
N ALA A 511 -3.01 5.01 2.77
CA ALA A 511 -4.03 5.66 1.94
C ALA A 511 -5.27 6.07 2.75
N GLY A 512 -5.56 5.34 3.84
CA GLY A 512 -6.58 5.73 4.82
C GLY A 512 -6.32 7.07 5.51
N GLU A 513 -5.06 7.51 5.60
CA GLU A 513 -4.67 8.81 6.18
C GLU A 513 -4.61 9.93 5.12
N VAL A 514 -4.38 9.56 3.86
CA VAL A 514 -4.01 10.50 2.79
C VAL A 514 -5.15 10.80 1.79
N GLY A 515 -6.17 9.92 1.68
CA GLY A 515 -7.44 10.17 0.96
C GLY A 515 -7.32 10.36 -0.57
N GLU A 516 -8.15 9.69 -1.37
CA GLU A 516 -8.28 9.98 -2.81
C GLU A 516 -8.86 11.38 -3.03
N ILE A 517 -8.01 12.37 -3.29
CA ILE A 517 -8.47 13.73 -3.63
C ILE A 517 -8.75 13.79 -5.13
N VAL A 518 -9.95 13.40 -5.55
CA VAL A 518 -10.44 13.69 -6.90
C VAL A 518 -10.98 15.13 -6.92
N ILE A 519 -10.30 16.03 -7.63
CA ILE A 519 -10.70 17.43 -7.74
C ILE A 519 -11.89 17.54 -8.71
N THR A 520 -13.11 17.42 -8.18
CA THR A 520 -14.37 17.47 -8.96
C THR A 520 -14.97 18.86 -9.09
N LYS A 521 -14.47 19.83 -8.32
CA LYS A 521 -14.95 21.23 -8.27
C LYS A 521 -13.77 22.21 -8.27
N PRO A 522 -13.97 23.46 -8.71
CA PRO A 522 -12.94 24.50 -8.62
C PRO A 522 -12.33 24.59 -7.22
N VAL A 523 -11.00 24.63 -7.16
CA VAL A 523 -10.25 24.69 -5.92
C VAL A 523 -10.45 26.05 -5.26
N ARG A 524 -10.81 26.07 -3.98
CA ARG A 524 -10.90 27.31 -3.22
C ARG A 524 -9.52 27.94 -3.10
N ASN A 525 -9.39 29.21 -3.46
CA ASN A 525 -8.13 29.91 -3.40
C ASN A 525 -7.79 30.26 -1.93
N PRO A 526 -6.69 29.74 -1.36
CA PRO A 526 -6.31 30.01 0.03
C PRO A 526 -5.60 31.35 0.20
N TYR A 527 -5.10 31.94 -0.89
CA TYR A 527 -4.23 33.10 -0.84
C TYR A 527 -5.04 34.38 -0.77
N THR A 528 -4.64 35.29 0.12
CA THR A 528 -5.33 36.57 0.33
C THR A 528 -4.52 37.71 -0.26
N ILE A 529 -5.13 38.48 -1.17
CA ILE A 529 -4.52 39.66 -1.77
C ILE A 529 -5.26 40.91 -1.28
N GLY A 530 -4.52 41.90 -0.81
CA GLY A 530 -5.04 43.22 -0.50
C GLY A 530 -5.45 43.36 0.96
N ASP A 531 -6.22 42.39 1.45
CA ASP A 531 -6.67 42.33 2.84
C ASP A 531 -5.61 41.71 3.77
N PRO A 532 -5.64 42.04 5.08
CA PRO A 532 -4.79 41.38 6.07
C PRO A 532 -5.09 39.88 6.15
N VAL A 533 -4.06 39.05 6.13
CA VAL A 533 -4.14 37.61 6.41
C VAL A 533 -4.41 37.41 7.91
N GLU A 534 -5.37 36.56 8.25
CA GLU A 534 -5.84 36.29 9.61
C GLU A 534 -6.01 34.78 9.89
N GLY A 535 -5.96 34.41 11.17
CA GLY A 535 -6.16 33.05 11.67
C GLY A 535 -5.05 32.11 11.21
N ASN A 536 -5.43 30.87 10.88
CA ASN A 536 -4.48 29.80 10.55
C ASN A 536 -3.67 30.09 9.26
N LEU A 537 -4.13 30.99 8.40
CA LEU A 537 -3.42 31.36 7.17
C LEU A 537 -2.20 32.27 7.43
N PHE A 538 -2.09 32.84 8.63
CA PHE A 538 -0.96 33.67 9.03
C PHE A 538 0.22 32.80 9.47
N ILE A 539 1.25 32.72 8.63
CA ILE A 539 2.39 31.80 8.76
C ILE A 539 3.71 32.57 8.60
N GLY A 540 4.76 32.19 9.34
CA GLY A 540 6.13 32.64 9.11
C GLY A 540 6.53 33.92 9.84
N ARG A 541 5.81 34.25 10.92
CA ARG A 541 6.03 35.43 11.79
C ARG A 541 6.08 35.05 13.27
N GLU A 542 6.38 33.79 13.57
CA GLU A 542 6.40 33.24 14.92
C GLU A 542 7.55 33.81 15.77
N ASP A 543 8.54 34.42 15.14
CA ASP A 543 9.60 35.22 15.78
C ASP A 543 9.03 36.53 16.35
N ILE A 544 8.32 37.31 15.51
CA ILE A 544 7.74 38.60 15.89
C ILE A 544 6.62 38.40 16.92
N MET A 545 5.77 37.38 16.71
CA MET A 545 4.68 37.08 17.65
C MET A 545 5.22 36.73 19.04
N ARG A 546 6.30 35.95 19.10
CA ARG A 546 6.96 35.59 20.36
C ARG A 546 7.61 36.79 21.03
N GLU A 547 8.29 37.66 20.27
CA GLU A 547 8.85 38.90 20.83
C GLU A 547 7.75 39.77 21.44
N LEU A 548 6.62 39.93 20.76
CA LEU A 548 5.48 40.69 21.28
C LEU A 548 4.83 40.02 22.51
N GLU A 549 4.71 38.69 22.52
CA GLU A 549 4.25 37.92 23.68
C GLU A 549 5.18 38.09 24.89
N GLU A 550 6.51 38.06 24.69
CA GLU A 550 7.49 38.30 25.76
C GLU A 550 7.34 39.71 26.35
N LEU A 551 7.18 40.72 25.50
CA LEU A 551 7.03 42.12 25.91
C LEU A 551 5.73 42.40 26.67
N TRP A 552 4.67 41.65 26.40
CA TRP A 552 3.33 41.94 26.94
C TRP A 552 2.84 40.96 28.01
N LEU A 553 3.18 39.68 27.94
CA LEU A 553 2.73 38.65 28.89
C LEU A 553 3.77 38.31 29.96
N THR A 554 5.06 38.27 29.60
CA THR A 554 6.11 37.79 30.53
C THR A 554 6.60 38.89 31.47
N ASN A 555 6.54 40.14 31.03
CA ASN A 555 6.97 41.28 31.83
C ASN A 555 5.89 41.71 32.86
N HIS A 556 6.33 42.22 34.01
CA HIS A 556 5.45 42.74 35.06
C HIS A 556 4.70 44.02 34.64
N GLN A 557 5.07 44.63 33.51
CA GLN A 557 4.48 45.83 32.94
C GLN A 557 4.46 45.68 31.42
N VAL A 558 3.30 45.98 30.80
CA VAL A 558 3.18 46.00 29.34
C VAL A 558 4.05 47.13 28.76
N GLN A 559 4.80 46.80 27.70
CA GLN A 559 5.70 47.74 27.04
C GLN A 559 5.12 48.23 25.71
N SER A 560 5.32 49.52 25.43
CA SER A 560 4.87 50.11 24.16
C SER A 560 5.89 49.83 23.05
N VAL A 561 5.40 49.51 21.86
CA VAL A 561 6.20 49.04 20.73
C VAL A 561 5.92 49.84 19.46
N VAL A 562 6.87 49.83 18.54
CA VAL A 562 6.72 50.36 17.18
C VAL A 562 7.02 49.24 16.21
N ILE A 563 6.02 48.85 15.43
CA ILE A 563 6.11 47.84 14.38
C ILE A 563 6.32 48.56 13.06
N TYR A 564 7.55 48.55 12.57
CA TYR A 564 7.90 49.26 11.33
C TYR A 564 8.40 48.30 10.26
N GLY A 565 8.30 48.73 9.02
CA GLY A 565 8.75 47.95 7.87
C GLY A 565 8.08 48.47 6.61
N HIS A 566 8.56 48.01 5.46
CA HIS A 566 8.05 48.50 4.19
C HIS A 566 6.54 48.20 4.00
N ARG A 567 5.90 48.89 3.06
CA ARG A 567 4.53 48.60 2.63
C ARG A 567 4.36 47.12 2.25
N ARG A 568 3.21 46.55 2.60
CA ARG A 568 2.81 45.16 2.29
C ARG A 568 3.69 44.06 2.93
N MET A 569 4.40 44.36 4.02
CA MET A 569 5.18 43.37 4.79
C MET A 569 4.36 42.57 5.81
N GLY A 570 3.06 42.86 5.96
CA GLY A 570 2.17 42.15 6.88
C GLY A 570 2.03 42.78 8.26
N LYS A 571 2.35 44.07 8.43
CA LYS A 571 2.22 44.80 9.71
C LYS A 571 0.79 44.74 10.27
N THR A 572 -0.20 45.09 9.47
CA THR A 572 -1.62 44.98 9.85
C THR A 572 -2.02 43.54 10.17
N SER A 573 -1.52 42.55 9.42
CA SER A 573 -1.75 41.13 9.71
C SER A 573 -1.19 40.73 11.08
N ILE A 574 0.01 41.19 11.44
CA ILE A 574 0.58 40.96 12.78
C ILE A 574 -0.35 41.55 13.84
N LEU A 575 -0.76 42.82 13.70
CA LEU A 575 -1.65 43.48 14.66
C LEU A 575 -3.03 42.80 14.81
N ARG A 576 -3.58 42.23 13.74
CA ARG A 576 -4.88 41.55 13.83
C ARG A 576 -4.78 40.13 14.38
N ASN A 577 -3.70 39.42 14.11
CA ASN A 577 -3.51 38.06 14.63
C ASN A 577 -3.04 38.03 16.07
N ILE A 578 -2.45 39.11 16.58
CA ILE A 578 -1.96 39.12 17.95
C ILE A 578 -3.07 38.93 18.98
N ALA A 579 -4.28 39.41 18.69
CA ALA A 579 -5.45 39.17 19.54
C ALA A 579 -5.72 37.68 19.78
N ASN A 580 -5.38 36.80 18.82
CA ASN A 580 -5.58 35.36 18.94
C ASN A 580 -4.53 34.67 19.82
N CYS A 581 -3.35 35.30 19.97
CA CYS A 581 -2.25 34.82 20.80
C CYS A 581 -2.32 35.37 22.23
N LEU A 582 -2.97 36.52 22.41
CA LEU A 582 -3.14 37.16 23.70
C LEU A 582 -4.21 36.43 24.52
N GLY A 583 -3.85 35.97 25.72
CA GLY A 583 -4.80 35.38 26.66
C GLY A 583 -5.84 36.40 27.15
N ALA A 584 -6.83 35.93 27.92
CA ALA A 584 -7.91 36.77 28.47
C ALA A 584 -7.45 37.92 29.40
N GLU A 585 -6.15 37.97 29.73
CA GLU A 585 -5.51 38.98 30.55
C GLU A 585 -5.17 40.26 29.77
N ILE A 586 -5.08 40.21 28.43
CA ILE A 586 -4.75 41.37 27.59
C ILE A 586 -5.88 41.66 26.60
N LYS A 587 -6.34 42.92 26.61
CA LYS A 587 -7.31 43.46 25.65
C LYS A 587 -6.57 44.24 24.57
N LEU A 588 -7.01 44.10 23.32
CA LEU A 588 -6.47 44.84 22.19
C LEU A 588 -7.54 45.80 21.66
N ALA A 589 -7.23 47.10 21.67
CA ALA A 589 -7.97 48.12 20.94
C ALA A 589 -7.25 48.39 19.62
N TYR A 590 -7.81 47.95 18.50
CA TYR A 590 -7.23 48.15 17.17
C TYR A 590 -7.87 49.36 16.49
N ILE A 591 -7.06 50.33 16.07
CA ILE A 591 -7.49 51.56 15.39
C ILE A 591 -6.68 51.72 14.11
N ASN A 592 -7.37 51.80 12.98
CA ASN A 592 -6.77 52.13 11.69
C ASN A 592 -6.86 53.64 11.43
N LEU A 593 -5.73 54.34 11.41
CA LEU A 593 -5.72 55.79 11.29
C LEU A 593 -6.01 56.31 9.87
N LEU A 594 -6.03 55.45 8.85
CA LEU A 594 -6.49 55.83 7.51
C LEU A 594 -7.96 56.29 7.51
N SER A 595 -8.79 55.80 8.43
CA SER A 595 -10.19 56.23 8.55
C SER A 595 -10.32 57.69 8.99
N VAL A 596 -9.24 58.27 9.53
CA VAL A 596 -9.18 59.61 10.12
C VAL A 596 -8.48 60.62 9.19
N GLY A 597 -8.03 60.21 8.00
CA GLY A 597 -7.18 61.02 7.11
C GLY A 597 -7.78 62.34 6.60
N ASP A 598 -9.10 62.54 6.68
CA ASP A 598 -9.76 63.79 6.28
C ASP A 598 -10.31 64.64 7.44
N THR A 599 -9.64 64.61 8.60
CA THR A 599 -10.11 65.38 9.76
C THR A 599 -10.34 66.85 9.43
N SER A 600 -11.55 67.32 9.73
CA SER A 600 -11.94 68.72 9.54
C SER A 600 -11.81 69.51 10.83
N GLN A 601 -11.92 68.83 11.98
CA GLN A 601 -11.90 69.41 13.33
C GLN A 601 -10.62 69.09 14.12
N GLY A 602 -9.55 68.70 13.41
CA GLY A 602 -8.20 68.53 13.97
C GLY A 602 -8.07 67.34 14.94
N VAL A 603 -7.38 67.53 16.07
CA VAL A 603 -6.99 66.45 16.99
C VAL A 603 -8.18 65.76 17.68
N GLY A 604 -9.33 66.42 17.77
CA GLY A 604 -10.54 65.88 18.41
C GLY A 604 -11.01 64.60 17.74
N GLU A 605 -11.08 64.58 16.40
CA GLU A 605 -11.51 63.41 15.61
C GLU A 605 -10.52 62.22 15.74
N VAL A 606 -9.21 62.48 15.85
CA VAL A 606 -8.22 61.42 16.13
C VAL A 606 -8.46 60.81 17.51
N LEU A 607 -8.70 61.64 18.52
CA LEU A 607 -8.95 61.16 19.87
C LEU A 607 -10.31 60.46 19.99
N MET A 608 -11.32 60.84 19.21
CA MET A 608 -12.59 60.11 19.10
C MET A 608 -12.34 58.69 18.59
N ALA A 609 -11.64 58.52 17.47
CA ALA A 609 -11.34 57.21 16.92
C ALA A 609 -10.58 56.31 17.91
N ILE A 610 -9.63 56.89 18.68
CA ILE A 610 -8.92 56.18 19.74
C ILE A 610 -9.86 55.82 20.89
N CYS A 611 -10.69 56.76 21.36
CA CYS A 611 -11.66 56.52 22.43
C CYS A 611 -12.68 55.44 22.04
N ASP A 612 -13.16 55.43 20.80
CA ASP A 612 -14.11 54.45 20.29
C ASP A 612 -13.49 53.05 20.24
N GLY A 613 -12.27 52.93 19.73
CA GLY A 613 -11.54 51.65 19.72
C GLY A 613 -11.26 51.13 21.12
N ILE A 614 -10.94 52.02 22.07
CA ILE A 614 -10.79 51.65 23.49
C ILE A 614 -12.13 51.20 24.07
N ALA A 615 -13.20 51.97 23.81
CA ALA A 615 -14.54 51.70 24.32
C ALA A 615 -15.03 50.31 23.92
N GLU A 616 -14.83 49.94 22.65
CA GLU A 616 -15.16 48.61 22.12
C GLU A 616 -14.35 47.51 22.81
N ALA A 617 -13.04 47.71 23.00
CA ALA A 617 -12.18 46.71 23.62
C ALA A 617 -12.48 46.49 25.12
N VAL A 618 -12.76 47.55 25.88
CA VAL A 618 -12.92 47.49 27.34
C VAL A 618 -14.37 47.49 27.82
N ASN A 619 -15.34 47.69 26.93
CA ASN A 619 -16.78 47.87 27.23
C ASN A 619 -17.07 49.06 28.17
N LEU A 620 -16.39 50.19 27.94
CA LEU A 620 -16.62 51.45 28.65
C LEU A 620 -17.10 52.51 27.63
N PRO A 621 -18.24 53.18 27.83
CA PRO A 621 -18.74 54.17 26.87
C PRO A 621 -17.68 55.26 26.61
N PRO A 622 -17.51 55.71 25.35
CA PRO A 622 -16.57 56.78 25.05
C PRO A 622 -17.05 58.12 25.65
N PRO A 623 -16.15 59.10 25.83
CA PRO A 623 -16.53 60.45 26.22
C PRO A 623 -17.47 61.09 25.18
N ALA A 624 -18.29 62.06 25.58
CA ALA A 624 -19.16 62.77 24.65
C ALA A 624 -18.35 63.51 23.57
N ASP A 625 -18.80 63.43 22.32
CA ASP A 625 -18.11 64.04 21.17
C ASP A 625 -17.85 65.54 21.39
N GLU A 626 -18.84 66.27 21.94
CA GLU A 626 -18.71 67.69 22.25
C GLU A 626 -17.57 67.98 23.25
N ASP A 627 -17.36 67.10 24.24
CA ASP A 627 -16.30 67.26 25.23
C ASP A 627 -14.91 66.98 24.65
N LEU A 628 -14.82 66.07 23.66
CA LEU A 628 -13.59 65.77 22.93
C LEU A 628 -13.23 66.87 21.91
N LEU A 629 -14.21 67.54 21.31
CA LEU A 629 -13.96 68.68 20.42
C LEU A 629 -13.56 69.94 21.21
N ASN A 630 -14.21 70.20 22.34
CA ASN A 630 -13.97 71.41 23.13
C ASN A 630 -12.69 71.33 23.97
N LEU A 631 -12.45 70.20 24.65
CA LEU A 631 -11.29 69.98 25.54
C LEU A 631 -10.63 68.62 25.25
N PRO A 632 -10.03 68.43 24.06
CA PRO A 632 -9.53 67.13 23.60
C PRO A 632 -8.56 66.45 24.58
N TYR A 633 -7.47 67.13 24.95
CA TYR A 633 -6.43 66.53 25.78
C TYR A 633 -6.87 66.26 27.23
N PRO A 634 -7.56 67.19 27.94
CA PRO A 634 -8.07 66.92 29.28
C PRO A 634 -9.10 65.79 29.30
N THR A 635 -10.03 65.76 28.35
CA THR A 635 -11.08 64.73 28.25
C THR A 635 -10.46 63.36 28.01
N PHE A 636 -9.56 63.23 27.04
CA PHE A 636 -8.84 61.97 26.77
C PHE A 636 -8.02 61.48 27.97
N ARG A 637 -7.33 62.39 28.68
CA ARG A 637 -6.53 62.04 29.86
C ARG A 637 -7.38 61.50 31.00
N ARG A 638 -8.59 62.05 31.20
CA ARG A 638 -9.54 61.58 32.22
C ARG A 638 -10.07 60.19 31.84
N TYR A 639 -10.46 60.02 30.58
CA TYR A 639 -10.93 58.75 30.05
C TYR A 639 -9.90 57.62 30.23
N LEU A 640 -8.62 57.83 29.84
CA LEU A 640 -7.56 56.84 30.07
C LEU A 640 -7.36 56.49 31.55
N LYS A 641 -7.60 57.42 32.48
CA LYS A 641 -7.52 57.16 33.91
C LYS A 641 -8.65 56.24 34.38
N GLU A 642 -9.86 56.48 33.89
CA GLU A 642 -11.02 55.63 34.18
C GLU A 642 -10.81 54.20 33.62
N VAL A 643 -10.29 54.09 32.40
CA VAL A 643 -9.92 52.81 31.78
C VAL A 643 -8.87 52.08 32.63
N GLN A 644 -7.84 52.78 33.11
CA GLN A 644 -6.82 52.19 33.97
C GLN A 644 -7.40 51.67 35.30
N GLU A 645 -8.29 52.43 35.95
CA GLU A 645 -8.95 52.03 37.18
C GLU A 645 -9.83 50.77 36.97
N LEU A 646 -10.52 50.68 35.82
CA LEU A 646 -11.31 49.51 35.43
C LEU A 646 -10.44 48.26 35.23
N LEU A 647 -9.29 48.39 34.56
CA LEU A 647 -8.38 47.27 34.28
C LEU A 647 -7.75 46.67 35.55
N MET A 648 -7.54 47.48 36.59
CA MET A 648 -7.00 47.04 37.88
C MET A 648 -8.01 46.27 38.74
N CYS A 649 -9.30 46.60 38.61
CA CYS A 649 -10.39 46.01 39.39
C CYS A 649 -11.55 45.62 38.46
N PRO A 650 -11.40 44.56 37.62
CA PRO A 650 -12.43 44.17 36.69
C PRO A 650 -13.72 43.74 37.44
N PRO A 651 -14.91 44.23 37.03
CA PRO A 651 -16.17 43.86 37.67
C PRO A 651 -16.48 42.37 37.42
N SER A 652 -17.01 41.68 38.43
CA SER A 652 -17.44 40.28 38.31
C SER A 652 -18.61 40.14 37.32
N PRO A 653 -18.66 39.07 36.50
CA PRO A 653 -19.73 38.87 35.54
C PRO A 653 -21.10 38.76 36.24
N PRO A 654 -22.18 39.29 35.65
CA PRO A 654 -23.51 39.17 36.23
C PRO A 654 -23.91 37.70 36.29
N ILE A 655 -24.25 37.22 37.50
CA ILE A 655 -24.83 35.89 37.68
C ILE A 655 -26.23 35.93 37.06
N LEU A 656 -26.44 35.17 35.99
CA LEU A 656 -27.74 35.01 35.33
C LEU A 656 -28.72 34.30 36.28
N GLY A 657 -29.52 35.10 36.99
CA GLY A 657 -30.60 34.60 37.83
C GLY A 657 -31.16 35.66 38.76
N GLY A 658 -31.98 36.59 38.22
CA GLY A 658 -32.84 37.45 39.03
C GLY A 658 -32.92 38.88 38.51
N THR A 659 -34.13 39.28 38.11
CA THR A 659 -34.49 40.66 37.80
C THR A 659 -34.26 41.55 39.02
N GLY A 660 -33.22 42.38 38.99
CA GLY A 660 -32.97 43.36 40.03
C GLY A 660 -31.60 44.01 39.90
N PHE A 661 -31.56 45.23 39.35
CA PHE A 661 -30.40 46.10 39.40
C PHE A 661 -30.08 46.40 40.87
N THR A 662 -28.98 45.84 41.40
CA THR A 662 -28.38 46.29 42.66
C THR A 662 -26.88 46.44 42.47
N PRO A 663 -26.24 47.50 42.99
CA PRO A 663 -24.82 47.74 42.79
C PRO A 663 -23.99 46.70 43.58
N PRO A 664 -22.81 46.28 43.08
CA PRO A 664 -22.04 45.24 43.75
C PRO A 664 -21.43 45.78 45.05
N LYS A 665 -21.64 45.03 46.14
CA LYS A 665 -20.96 45.24 47.41
C LYS A 665 -19.48 44.89 47.27
N VAL A 666 -18.63 45.83 47.70
CA VAL A 666 -17.20 45.64 47.96
C VAL A 666 -17.03 44.47 48.96
N GLY A 667 -16.26 43.45 48.57
CA GLY A 667 -15.82 42.38 49.47
C GLY A 667 -16.30 40.99 49.07
N GLY A 668 -15.62 40.39 48.10
CA GLY A 668 -15.72 38.96 47.78
C GLY A 668 -14.40 38.48 47.20
N LEU A 669 -13.70 37.62 47.94
CA LEU A 669 -12.37 37.04 47.65
C LEU A 669 -12.39 36.08 46.46
N GLY A 670 -12.53 36.64 45.25
CA GLY A 670 -12.37 35.95 43.97
C GLY A 670 -12.00 36.96 42.90
N GLY A 671 -10.98 37.77 43.15
CA GLY A 671 -10.52 38.79 42.19
C GLY A 671 -9.89 38.12 40.98
N GLN A 672 -10.41 38.41 39.79
CA GLN A 672 -9.71 38.08 38.56
C GLN A 672 -8.37 38.82 38.52
N ASN A 673 -7.39 38.25 37.80
CA ASN A 673 -6.11 38.92 37.59
C ASN A 673 -6.32 40.29 36.93
N PRO A 674 -5.51 41.31 37.29
CA PRO A 674 -5.56 42.62 36.65
C PRO A 674 -5.32 42.47 35.14
N GLN A 675 -6.14 43.15 34.34
CA GLN A 675 -6.03 43.12 32.88
C GLN A 675 -5.08 44.21 32.39
N SER A 676 -4.55 44.03 31.18
CA SER A 676 -3.80 45.08 30.48
C SER A 676 -4.46 45.40 29.13
N LEU A 677 -4.26 46.61 28.62
CA LEU A 677 -4.79 47.10 27.35
C LEU A 677 -3.64 47.49 26.42
N ILE A 678 -3.64 46.94 25.22
CA ILE A 678 -2.80 47.40 24.11
C ILE A 678 -3.65 48.25 23.17
N ILE A 679 -3.23 49.49 22.93
CA ILE A 679 -3.84 50.40 21.97
C ILE A 679 -2.99 50.36 20.70
N ALA A 680 -3.46 49.62 19.68
CA ALA A 680 -2.78 49.49 18.40
C ALA A 680 -3.24 50.58 17.43
N LEU A 681 -2.31 51.46 17.06
CA LEU A 681 -2.51 52.51 16.06
C LEU A 681 -1.83 52.09 14.75
N ASP A 682 -2.61 51.64 13.80
CA ASP A 682 -2.15 51.23 12.47
C ASP A 682 -2.08 52.43 11.52
N GLU A 683 -1.16 52.39 10.56
CA GLU A 683 -0.86 53.47 9.60
C GLU A 683 -0.50 54.80 10.31
N PHE A 684 0.42 54.72 11.27
CA PHE A 684 0.83 55.82 12.15
C PHE A 684 1.39 57.05 11.40
N GLU A 685 1.95 56.85 10.20
CA GLU A 685 2.38 57.92 9.29
C GLU A 685 1.28 58.95 9.00
N GLN A 686 0.00 58.58 9.14
CA GLN A 686 -1.11 59.51 8.96
C GLN A 686 -1.10 60.67 9.96
N ILE A 687 -0.56 60.46 11.17
CA ILE A 687 -0.40 61.55 12.15
C ILE A 687 0.59 62.59 11.64
N GLU A 688 1.70 62.15 11.04
CA GLU A 688 2.70 63.03 10.45
C GLU A 688 2.12 63.79 9.25
N GLU A 689 1.36 63.12 8.38
CA GLU A 689 0.68 63.75 7.26
C GLU A 689 -0.30 64.85 7.71
N LEU A 690 -1.05 64.61 8.79
CA LEU A 690 -1.98 65.59 9.38
C LEU A 690 -1.25 66.77 10.05
N ILE A 691 -0.08 66.53 10.67
CA ILE A 691 0.77 67.60 11.22
C ILE A 691 1.33 68.47 10.08
N ASN A 692 1.87 67.84 9.02
CA ASN A 692 2.43 68.54 7.87
C ASN A 692 1.37 69.37 7.11
N LYS A 693 0.11 68.89 7.07
CA LYS A 693 -1.04 69.63 6.53
C LYS A 693 -1.55 70.73 7.47
N GLY A 694 -1.02 70.86 8.69
CA GLY A 694 -1.45 71.84 9.69
C GLY A 694 -2.81 71.55 10.33
N LYS A 695 -3.34 70.33 10.16
CA LYS A 695 -4.63 69.90 10.76
C LYS A 695 -4.46 69.55 12.24
N ILE A 696 -3.29 69.08 12.66
CA ILE A 696 -2.96 68.73 14.05
C ILE A 696 -1.69 69.45 14.48
N ALA A 697 -1.64 69.90 15.74
CA ALA A 697 -0.45 70.54 16.29
C ALA A 697 0.66 69.52 16.62
N PRO A 698 1.95 69.83 16.37
CA PRO A 698 3.08 68.95 16.71
C PRO A 698 3.12 68.52 18.19
N ASP A 699 2.60 69.37 19.09
CA ASP A 699 2.51 69.08 20.52
C ASP A 699 1.66 67.84 20.86
N PHE A 700 0.83 67.34 19.93
CA PHE A 700 0.12 66.08 20.09
C PHE A 700 1.06 64.90 20.41
N MET A 701 2.26 64.88 19.82
CA MET A 701 3.26 63.84 20.08
C MET A 701 3.75 63.84 21.53
N LYS A 702 3.81 65.01 22.17
CA LYS A 702 4.12 65.11 23.61
C LYS A 702 3.00 64.50 24.45
N VAL A 703 1.75 64.61 24.02
CA VAL A 703 0.59 64.00 24.70
C VAL A 703 0.62 62.49 24.58
N LEU A 704 0.84 61.95 23.37
CA LEU A 704 1.00 60.50 23.17
C LEU A 704 2.18 59.96 23.99
N ARG A 705 3.33 60.66 24.00
CA ARG A 705 4.49 60.29 24.83
C ARG A 705 4.13 60.22 26.30
N ALA A 706 3.44 61.24 26.80
CA ALA A 706 3.03 61.31 28.20
C ALA A 706 2.06 60.17 28.55
N SER A 707 1.23 59.72 27.60
CA SER A 707 0.35 58.56 27.78
C SER A 707 1.14 57.24 27.83
N VAL A 708 2.11 57.06 26.93
CA VAL A 708 3.00 55.88 26.89
C VAL A 708 3.78 55.69 28.20
N GLN A 709 4.24 56.77 28.82
CA GLN A 709 5.09 56.69 30.02
C GLN A 709 4.33 56.48 31.34
N LYS A 710 3.00 56.60 31.35
CA LYS A 710 2.23 56.83 32.59
C LYS A 710 1.55 55.59 33.17
N SER A 711 1.31 54.54 32.38
CA SER A 711 0.56 53.36 32.83
C SER A 711 1.40 52.09 32.83
N LYS A 712 1.16 51.24 33.84
CA LYS A 712 1.73 49.89 33.91
C LYS A 712 0.87 48.82 33.21
N HIS A 713 -0.39 49.16 32.92
CA HIS A 713 -1.40 48.27 32.35
C HIS A 713 -1.94 48.76 31.01
N ILE A 714 -1.45 49.89 30.49
CA ILE A 714 -1.81 50.40 29.17
C ILE A 714 -0.52 50.61 28.38
N ALA A 715 -0.41 49.98 27.22
CA ALA A 715 0.68 50.18 26.28
C ALA A 715 0.15 50.45 24.88
N PHE A 716 1.00 51.02 24.03
CA PHE A 716 0.67 51.34 22.65
C PHE A 716 1.48 50.47 21.68
N ALA A 717 0.85 50.09 20.57
CA ALA A 717 1.54 49.46 19.44
C ALA A 717 1.35 50.36 18.21
N PHE A 718 2.41 51.05 17.78
CA PHE A 718 2.35 51.93 16.61
C PHE A 718 2.86 51.17 15.39
N ALA A 719 2.03 50.98 14.36
CA ALA A 719 2.45 50.33 13.12
C ALA A 719 2.54 51.35 11.97
N GLY A 720 3.64 51.32 11.21
CA GLY A 720 3.84 52.28 10.11
C GLY A 720 5.02 51.98 9.18
N LEU A 721 5.26 52.90 8.23
CA LEU A 721 6.29 52.77 7.19
C LEU A 721 7.72 53.05 7.67
N HIS A 722 7.93 54.11 8.47
CA HIS A 722 9.26 54.66 8.71
C HIS A 722 9.98 54.06 9.91
N THR A 723 11.30 53.89 9.77
CA THR A 723 12.23 53.82 10.89
C THR A 723 12.44 55.22 11.49
N LEU A 724 12.54 55.27 12.80
CA LEU A 724 12.66 56.47 13.65
C LEU A 724 13.85 57.39 13.32
N GLU A 725 14.86 56.84 12.65
CA GLU A 725 16.05 57.54 12.18
C GLU A 725 15.78 58.46 10.98
N GLU A 726 14.62 58.33 10.33
CA GLU A 726 14.23 59.12 9.15
C GLU A 726 13.31 60.28 9.48
N MET A 727 12.74 60.28 10.70
CA MET A 727 11.91 61.40 11.17
C MET A 727 12.86 62.49 11.68
N THR A 728 13.03 63.54 10.88
CA THR A 728 13.95 64.65 11.14
C THR A 728 13.44 65.65 12.18
N GLU A 729 12.20 65.49 12.64
CA GLU A 729 11.56 66.44 13.54
C GLU A 729 11.91 66.18 15.01
N ASP A 730 12.30 67.25 15.71
CA ASP A 730 12.77 67.24 17.12
C ASP A 730 11.76 66.63 18.10
N TYR A 731 10.47 66.57 17.74
CA TYR A 731 9.42 66.05 18.61
C TYR A 731 9.21 64.53 18.51
N PHE A 732 9.65 63.88 17.42
CA PHE A 732 9.52 62.43 17.26
C PHE A 732 10.64 61.66 17.98
N GLN A 733 11.88 62.13 17.96
CA GLN A 733 12.99 61.43 18.62
C GLN A 733 12.73 61.14 20.12
N PRO A 734 12.25 62.09 20.94
CA PRO A 734 12.00 61.83 22.36
C PRO A 734 10.82 60.87 22.60
N PHE A 735 9.80 60.92 21.73
CA PHE A 735 8.66 60.00 21.79
C PHE A 735 9.12 58.57 21.56
N PHE A 736 9.90 58.37 20.51
CA PHE A 736 10.32 57.06 20.08
C PHE A 736 11.43 56.42 20.92
N ALA A 737 12.23 57.23 21.62
CA ALA A 737 13.09 56.73 22.70
C ALA A 737 12.30 56.09 23.87
N SER A 738 10.97 56.23 23.89
CA SER A 738 10.08 55.68 24.93
C SER A 738 9.37 54.38 24.53
N VAL A 739 9.69 53.80 23.36
CA VAL A 739 9.05 52.60 22.80
C VAL A 739 10.07 51.64 22.20
N ILE A 740 9.72 50.36 22.09
CA ILE A 740 10.62 49.30 21.61
C ILE A 740 10.41 49.10 20.09
N PRO A 741 11.45 49.25 19.26
CA PRO A 741 11.33 49.10 17.81
C PRO A 741 11.37 47.62 17.39
N ILE A 742 10.36 47.17 16.64
CA ILE A 742 10.22 45.82 16.07
C ILE A 742 10.17 45.93 14.55
N ARG A 743 11.16 45.34 13.88
CA ARG A 743 11.29 45.39 12.43
C ARG A 743 10.54 44.24 11.76
N VAL A 744 9.73 44.55 10.75
CA VAL A 744 9.07 43.55 9.89
C VAL A 744 9.77 43.50 8.54
N SER A 745 10.52 42.43 8.29
CA SER A 745 11.28 42.18 7.06
C SER A 745 10.56 41.20 6.11
N PHE A 746 11.23 40.73 5.05
CA PHE A 746 10.73 39.66 4.18
C PHE A 746 10.47 38.34 4.93
N LEU A 747 9.75 37.41 4.30
CA LEU A 747 9.60 36.04 4.82
C LEU A 747 10.84 35.21 4.51
N GLU A 748 11.13 34.25 5.38
CA GLU A 748 12.16 33.25 5.11
C GLU A 748 11.75 32.28 3.99
N PRO A 749 12.70 31.59 3.35
CA PRO A 749 12.41 30.59 2.33
C PRO A 749 11.45 29.50 2.83
N ALA A 750 11.68 28.98 4.03
CA ALA A 750 10.85 27.95 4.64
C ALA A 750 9.39 28.42 4.84
N ALA A 751 9.21 29.63 5.36
CA ALA A 751 7.89 30.24 5.52
C ALA A 751 7.18 30.43 4.17
N THR A 752 7.91 30.87 3.15
CA THR A 752 7.38 31.04 1.78
C THR A 752 6.91 29.71 1.20
N GLN A 753 7.72 28.66 1.34
CA GLN A 753 7.38 27.30 0.91
C GLN A 753 6.14 26.78 1.66
N GLN A 754 6.07 27.00 2.97
CA GLN A 754 4.92 26.57 3.78
C GLN A 754 3.63 27.28 3.36
N ILE A 755 3.66 28.61 3.18
CA ILE A 755 2.49 29.39 2.74
C ILE A 755 1.96 28.85 1.41
N LEU A 756 2.86 28.53 0.47
CA LEU A 756 2.48 28.09 -0.87
C LEU A 756 2.05 26.62 -0.90
N ALA A 757 2.88 25.69 -0.43
CA ALA A 757 2.64 24.26 -0.57
C ALA A 757 1.72 23.67 0.50
N ASN A 758 1.61 24.31 1.67
CA ASN A 758 0.77 23.84 2.76
C ASN A 758 0.01 25.01 3.43
N PRO A 759 -0.85 25.72 2.67
CA PRO A 759 -1.73 26.71 3.26
C PRO A 759 -2.64 26.02 4.27
N ALA A 760 -2.87 26.63 5.42
CA ALA A 760 -3.59 26.02 6.54
C ALA A 760 -5.12 25.88 6.33
N ILE A 761 -5.51 25.34 5.19
CA ILE A 761 -6.88 24.96 4.82
C ILE A 761 -6.92 23.43 4.79
N GLU A 762 -7.89 22.85 5.50
CA GLU A 762 -8.22 21.44 5.36
C GLU A 762 -8.61 21.19 3.90
N ASP A 763 -7.82 20.36 3.20
CA ASP A 763 -8.06 19.91 1.82
C ASP A 763 -7.56 20.82 0.68
N PHE A 764 -6.46 21.54 0.84
CA PHE A 764 -5.79 22.14 -0.33
C PHE A 764 -5.21 21.05 -1.25
N PRO A 765 -5.72 20.88 -2.50
CA PRO A 765 -5.45 19.69 -3.30
C PRO A 765 -4.37 19.89 -4.37
N LEU A 766 -3.79 21.10 -4.46
CA LEU A 766 -2.81 21.48 -5.47
C LEU A 766 -1.42 21.49 -4.87
N ASP A 767 -0.43 21.16 -5.70
CA ASP A 767 0.97 21.07 -5.28
C ASP A 767 1.91 21.92 -6.14
N TYR A 768 3.17 22.03 -5.72
CA TYR A 768 4.23 22.76 -6.41
C TYR A 768 5.47 21.88 -6.52
N THR A 769 6.17 21.93 -7.66
CA THR A 769 7.50 21.31 -7.73
C THR A 769 8.50 22.09 -6.84
N PRO A 770 9.51 21.43 -6.23
CA PRO A 770 10.53 22.12 -5.43
C PRO A 770 11.20 23.27 -6.19
N GLU A 771 11.49 23.05 -7.47
CA GLU A 771 12.09 24.04 -8.36
C GLU A 771 11.16 25.25 -8.57
N THR A 772 9.85 25.03 -8.69
CA THR A 772 8.86 26.11 -8.74
C THR A 772 8.90 26.95 -7.48
N LEU A 773 8.94 26.32 -6.29
CA LEU A 773 8.94 27.05 -5.02
C LEU A 773 10.20 27.90 -4.86
N ASP A 774 11.36 27.34 -5.19
CA ASP A 774 12.64 28.06 -5.15
C ASP A 774 12.64 29.24 -6.14
N GLN A 775 12.06 29.05 -7.32
CA GLN A 775 11.93 30.12 -8.29
C GLN A 775 10.93 31.21 -7.83
N ILE A 776 9.83 30.85 -7.19
CA ILE A 776 8.90 31.85 -6.59
C ILE A 776 9.64 32.66 -5.53
N TYR A 777 10.43 32.02 -4.68
CA TYR A 777 11.23 32.72 -3.68
C TYR A 777 12.26 33.65 -4.34
N SER A 778 13.01 33.17 -5.35
CA SER A 778 13.97 33.99 -6.09
C SER A 778 13.32 35.22 -6.74
N LEU A 779 12.09 35.09 -7.26
CA LEU A 779 11.37 36.17 -7.92
C LEU A 779 10.78 37.20 -6.92
N THR A 780 10.37 36.74 -5.74
CA THR A 780 9.66 37.55 -4.75
C THR A 780 10.54 38.00 -3.58
N ALA A 781 11.71 37.39 -3.37
CA ALA A 781 12.54 37.48 -2.16
C ALA A 781 11.77 37.22 -0.85
N GLY A 782 10.64 36.49 -0.89
CA GLY A 782 9.78 36.29 0.28
C GLY A 782 8.89 37.49 0.62
N GLN A 783 8.67 38.43 -0.31
CA GLN A 783 7.73 39.54 -0.11
C GLN A 783 6.30 39.01 0.09
N PRO A 784 5.68 39.22 1.28
CA PRO A 784 4.44 38.52 1.64
C PRO A 784 3.31 38.69 0.64
N TYR A 785 3.08 39.91 0.17
CA TYR A 785 2.02 40.22 -0.77
C TYR A 785 2.27 39.63 -2.17
N LEU A 786 3.51 39.62 -2.66
CA LEU A 786 3.86 39.04 -3.94
C LEU A 786 3.81 37.50 -3.89
N VAL A 787 4.25 36.89 -2.79
CA VAL A 787 4.10 35.44 -2.57
C VAL A 787 2.62 35.04 -2.64
N GLN A 788 1.76 35.75 -1.90
CA GLN A 788 0.31 35.55 -1.93
C GLN A 788 -0.27 35.81 -3.34
N LEU A 789 0.18 36.87 -4.02
CA LEU A 789 -0.26 37.20 -5.38
C LEU A 789 0.09 36.09 -6.39
N VAL A 790 1.31 35.54 -6.33
CA VAL A 790 1.74 34.45 -7.20
C VAL A 790 0.88 33.20 -6.98
N GLY A 791 0.76 32.74 -5.73
CA GLY A 791 -0.08 31.60 -5.39
C GLY A 791 -1.53 31.81 -5.85
N PHE A 792 -2.09 33.00 -5.61
CA PHE A 792 -3.44 33.33 -6.01
C PHE A 792 -3.65 33.24 -7.52
N GLN A 793 -2.71 33.77 -8.33
CA GLN A 793 -2.81 33.69 -9.79
C GLN A 793 -2.62 32.26 -10.31
N LEU A 794 -1.75 31.45 -9.70
CA LEU A 794 -1.55 30.06 -10.07
C LEU A 794 -2.83 29.23 -9.88
N VAL A 795 -3.47 29.35 -8.71
CA VAL A 795 -4.75 28.65 -8.43
C VAL A 795 -5.86 29.11 -9.37
N ASN A 796 -5.97 30.43 -9.63
CA ASN A 796 -6.98 30.93 -10.57
C ASN A 796 -6.73 30.44 -12.00
N ARG A 797 -5.47 30.38 -12.44
CA ARG A 797 -5.09 29.85 -13.74
C ARG A 797 -5.42 28.36 -13.84
N TYR A 798 -5.10 27.57 -12.81
CA TYR A 798 -5.46 26.15 -12.73
C TYR A 798 -6.96 25.96 -12.88
N ASN A 799 -7.74 26.67 -12.05
CA ASN A 799 -9.20 26.57 -12.08
C ASN A 799 -9.79 26.91 -13.46
N LYS A 800 -9.28 27.96 -14.09
CA LYS A 800 -9.68 28.35 -15.45
C LYS A 800 -9.35 27.27 -16.48
N GLN A 801 -8.16 26.66 -16.43
CA GLN A 801 -7.76 25.64 -17.40
C GLN A 801 -8.54 24.33 -17.22
N VAL A 802 -8.69 23.87 -15.98
CA VAL A 802 -9.32 22.57 -15.69
C VAL A 802 -10.84 22.65 -15.78
N PHE A 803 -11.47 23.68 -15.19
CA PHE A 803 -12.94 23.73 -15.10
C PHE A 803 -13.59 24.52 -16.23
N GLU A 804 -13.03 25.65 -16.66
CA GLU A 804 -13.62 26.45 -17.76
C GLU A 804 -13.21 25.91 -19.13
N GLN A 805 -11.91 25.61 -19.31
CA GLN A 805 -11.37 25.16 -20.60
C GLN A 805 -11.37 23.63 -20.76
N LYS A 806 -11.75 22.87 -19.72
CA LYS A 806 -11.82 21.40 -19.70
C LYS A 806 -10.52 20.73 -20.17
N ARG A 807 -9.37 21.32 -19.83
CA ARG A 807 -8.07 20.70 -20.07
C ARG A 807 -7.80 19.69 -18.97
N ASP A 808 -7.42 18.49 -19.37
CA ASP A 808 -6.88 17.52 -18.44
C ASP A 808 -5.47 17.96 -18.04
N ARG A 809 -5.22 18.02 -16.73
CA ARG A 809 -4.00 18.61 -16.19
C ARG A 809 -3.73 18.05 -14.80
N GLU A 810 -2.47 17.72 -14.56
CA GLU A 810 -2.02 17.31 -13.23
C GLU A 810 -2.17 18.46 -12.21
N PRO A 811 -2.54 18.18 -10.95
CA PRO A 811 -2.74 19.16 -9.90
C PRO A 811 -1.41 19.66 -9.29
N VAL A 812 -0.39 19.85 -10.12
CA VAL A 812 0.95 20.30 -9.72
C VAL A 812 1.34 21.53 -10.54
N PHE A 813 1.91 22.54 -9.89
CA PHE A 813 2.44 23.75 -10.51
C PHE A 813 3.92 23.60 -10.83
N THR A 814 4.26 23.75 -12.11
CA THR A 814 5.63 23.70 -12.61
C THR A 814 6.19 25.12 -12.82
N VAL A 815 7.49 25.19 -13.10
CA VAL A 815 8.19 26.41 -13.52
C VAL A 815 7.50 27.06 -14.73
N GLU A 816 6.98 26.25 -15.66
CA GLU A 816 6.31 26.75 -16.86
C GLU A 816 4.99 27.47 -16.53
N ASP A 817 4.28 27.01 -15.51
CA ASP A 817 3.07 27.68 -15.03
C ASP A 817 3.37 29.00 -14.36
N LEU A 818 4.42 29.03 -13.56
CA LEU A 818 4.92 30.23 -12.92
C LEU A 818 5.30 31.27 -13.96
N GLU A 819 6.08 30.88 -14.98
CA GLU A 819 6.45 31.75 -16.10
C GLU A 819 5.21 32.24 -16.86
N ALA A 820 4.22 31.39 -17.10
CA ALA A 820 2.99 31.80 -17.77
C ALA A 820 2.16 32.80 -16.94
N VAL A 821 2.21 32.72 -15.61
CA VAL A 821 1.58 33.69 -14.72
C VAL A 821 2.35 35.01 -14.70
N ILE A 822 3.67 34.96 -14.54
CA ILE A 822 4.51 36.16 -14.36
C ILE A 822 4.67 36.95 -15.66
N ASN A 823 4.73 36.27 -16.80
CA ASN A 823 4.82 36.93 -18.11
C ASN A 823 3.47 37.48 -18.58
N ASN A 824 2.37 37.23 -17.86
CA ASN A 824 1.09 37.87 -18.15
C ASN A 824 1.13 39.36 -17.74
N PRO A 825 0.88 40.31 -18.66
CA PRO A 825 0.85 41.74 -18.34
C PRO A 825 -0.09 42.11 -17.18
N GLU A 826 -1.17 41.34 -17.00
CA GLU A 826 -2.15 41.54 -15.93
C GLU A 826 -1.54 41.29 -14.52
N PHE A 827 -0.51 40.44 -14.42
CA PHE A 827 0.17 40.17 -13.15
C PHE A 827 0.80 41.44 -12.57
N LEU A 828 1.54 42.18 -13.39
CA LEU A 828 2.18 43.43 -12.97
C LEU A 828 1.15 44.52 -12.64
N HIS A 829 0.02 44.55 -13.34
CA HIS A 829 -1.09 45.45 -13.00
C HIS A 829 -1.67 45.12 -11.62
N LYS A 830 -1.91 43.84 -11.32
CA LYS A 830 -2.40 43.41 -9.99
C LYS A 830 -1.38 43.65 -8.89
N GLY A 831 -0.08 43.52 -9.16
CA GLY A 831 1.01 43.85 -8.24
C GLY A 831 1.29 45.35 -8.08
N SER A 832 0.65 46.20 -8.89
CA SER A 832 0.86 47.66 -8.91
C SER A 832 0.84 48.31 -7.52
N PRO A 833 -0.10 48.01 -6.60
CA PRO A 833 -0.14 48.63 -5.27
C PRO A 833 1.14 48.44 -4.45
N TYR A 834 1.89 47.36 -4.67
CA TYR A 834 3.21 47.17 -4.06
C TYR A 834 4.28 47.95 -4.84
N PHE A 835 4.37 47.75 -6.16
CA PHE A 835 5.42 48.35 -6.98
C PHE A 835 5.40 49.88 -6.97
N THR A 836 4.23 50.50 -7.13
CA THR A 836 4.09 51.96 -7.08
C THR A 836 4.34 52.50 -5.69
N GLY A 837 4.03 51.73 -4.64
CA GLY A 837 4.34 52.08 -3.26
C GLY A 837 5.84 52.17 -3.01
N VAL A 838 6.60 51.13 -3.38
CA VAL A 838 8.08 51.13 -3.28
C VAL A 838 8.69 52.25 -4.12
N TRP A 839 8.19 52.44 -5.34
CA TRP A 839 8.67 53.48 -6.23
C TRP A 839 8.40 54.90 -5.72
N GLY A 840 7.22 55.14 -5.14
CA GLY A 840 6.83 56.42 -4.57
C GLY A 840 7.63 56.77 -3.32
N GLN A 841 7.87 55.79 -2.45
CA GLN A 841 8.67 55.97 -1.24
C GLN A 841 10.12 56.37 -1.55
N ALA A 842 10.69 55.88 -2.67
CA ALA A 842 12.01 56.30 -3.13
C ALA A 842 12.08 57.79 -3.55
N ILE A 843 10.95 58.52 -3.65
CA ILE A 843 10.93 59.97 -3.92
C ILE A 843 11.16 60.78 -2.64
N GLU A 844 10.59 60.32 -1.53
CA GLU A 844 10.45 61.11 -0.30
C GLU A 844 11.73 61.11 0.56
N GLY A 845 12.63 60.15 0.36
CA GLY A 845 13.89 60.05 1.10
C GLY A 845 15.05 60.87 0.49
N ALA A 846 16.27 60.39 0.67
CA ALA A 846 17.47 61.01 0.09
C ALA A 846 17.36 61.17 -1.45
N PRO A 847 17.83 62.29 -2.02
CA PRO A 847 17.75 62.54 -3.46
C PRO A 847 18.57 61.50 -4.25
N GLY A 848 18.10 61.15 -5.44
CA GLY A 848 18.81 60.25 -6.37
C GLY A 848 18.46 58.76 -6.26
N GLN A 849 17.62 58.34 -5.31
CA GLN A 849 17.23 56.93 -5.13
C GLN A 849 16.55 56.31 -6.38
N GLN A 850 15.59 57.00 -7.00
CA GLN A 850 14.95 56.49 -8.21
C GLN A 850 15.92 56.33 -9.39
N GLU A 851 16.92 57.21 -9.48
CA GLU A 851 17.93 57.13 -10.54
C GLU A 851 18.84 55.91 -10.32
N ILE A 852 19.24 55.66 -9.08
CA ILE A 852 19.95 54.43 -8.69
C ILE A 852 19.13 53.19 -9.08
N LEU A 853 17.83 53.16 -8.75
CA LEU A 853 16.96 52.04 -9.10
C LEU A 853 16.83 51.83 -10.61
N ARG A 854 16.76 52.90 -11.41
CA ARG A 854 16.76 52.82 -12.89
C ARG A 854 18.05 52.23 -13.43
N ILE A 855 19.20 52.64 -12.89
CA ILE A 855 20.51 52.16 -13.33
C ILE A 855 20.77 50.72 -12.90
N LEU A 856 20.28 50.32 -11.73
CA LEU A 856 20.36 48.93 -11.25
C LEU A 856 19.43 48.00 -12.01
N ALA A 857 18.29 48.49 -12.50
CA ALA A 857 17.26 47.62 -13.09
C ALA A 857 17.76 46.76 -14.28
N PRO A 858 18.57 47.26 -15.22
CA PRO A 858 19.18 46.46 -16.30
C PRO A 858 20.26 45.47 -15.85
N GLN A 859 20.78 45.58 -14.62
CA GLN A 859 21.94 44.84 -14.14
C GLN A 859 21.53 43.83 -13.06
N PRO A 860 21.09 42.60 -13.41
CA PRO A 860 20.64 41.62 -12.43
C PRO A 860 21.74 41.20 -11.44
N SER A 861 23.00 41.18 -11.88
CA SER A 861 24.17 40.95 -11.01
C SER A 861 24.56 42.16 -10.14
N GLY A 862 23.87 43.29 -10.30
CA GLY A 862 24.14 44.52 -9.55
C GLY A 862 25.32 45.31 -10.08
N LEU A 863 25.64 46.40 -9.35
CA LEU A 863 26.74 47.31 -9.68
C LEU A 863 27.54 47.71 -8.44
N SER A 864 28.85 47.83 -8.60
CA SER A 864 29.73 48.38 -7.57
C SER A 864 29.40 49.84 -7.28
N GLN A 865 29.71 50.31 -6.06
CA GLN A 865 29.47 51.71 -5.68
C GLN A 865 30.18 52.70 -6.61
N SER A 866 31.39 52.39 -7.08
CA SER A 866 32.12 53.22 -8.04
C SER A 866 31.43 53.27 -9.41
N ALA A 867 30.85 52.17 -9.88
CA ALA A 867 30.10 52.15 -11.14
C ALA A 867 28.79 52.94 -11.02
N LEU A 868 28.11 52.86 -9.87
CA LEU A 868 26.91 53.65 -9.60
C LEU A 868 27.21 55.15 -9.52
N ALA A 869 28.31 55.55 -8.89
CA ALA A 869 28.75 56.95 -8.86
C ALA A 869 28.99 57.49 -10.28
N ALA A 870 29.68 56.72 -11.12
CA ALA A 870 29.94 57.09 -12.52
C ALA A 870 28.67 57.17 -13.37
N ALA A 871 27.66 56.33 -13.12
CA ALA A 871 26.43 56.30 -13.90
C ALA A 871 25.38 57.34 -13.45
N THR A 872 25.32 57.64 -12.14
CA THR A 872 24.32 58.56 -11.57
C THR A 872 24.74 60.04 -11.60
N ASN A 873 26.04 60.33 -11.76
CA ASN A 873 26.63 61.67 -11.56
C ASN A 873 26.33 62.30 -10.18
N LEU A 874 25.97 61.49 -9.18
CA LEU A 874 25.80 61.96 -7.80
C LEU A 874 27.16 62.10 -7.11
N ASP A 875 27.28 63.07 -6.21
CA ASP A 875 28.43 63.14 -5.31
C ASP A 875 28.43 61.94 -4.34
N GLU A 876 29.60 61.59 -3.82
CA GLU A 876 29.79 60.38 -3.03
C GLU A 876 28.95 60.37 -1.74
N ALA A 877 28.74 61.53 -1.11
CA ALA A 877 27.94 61.62 0.12
C ALA A 877 26.45 61.40 -0.17
N THR A 878 25.92 62.03 -1.22
CA THR A 878 24.52 61.83 -1.65
C THR A 878 24.27 60.39 -2.10
N LEU A 879 25.18 59.80 -2.86
CA LEU A 879 25.08 58.40 -3.29
C LEU A 879 25.05 57.44 -2.10
N LEU A 880 25.97 57.62 -1.14
CA LEU A 880 26.00 56.79 0.07
C LEU A 880 24.73 56.95 0.89
N ALA A 881 24.22 58.17 1.06
CA ALA A 881 22.97 58.41 1.77
C ALA A 881 21.80 57.69 1.08
N ALA A 882 21.65 57.82 -0.23
CA ALA A 882 20.59 57.16 -1.00
C ALA A 882 20.69 55.62 -0.95
N LEU A 883 21.91 55.05 -1.06
CA LEU A 883 22.12 53.61 -0.94
C LEU A 883 21.77 53.09 0.46
N GLN A 884 22.14 53.82 1.52
CA GLN A 884 21.80 53.42 2.89
C GLN A 884 20.29 53.51 3.14
N THR A 885 19.60 54.53 2.63
CA THR A 885 18.14 54.63 2.71
C THR A 885 17.47 53.44 2.01
N LEU A 886 17.85 53.16 0.75
CA LEU A 886 17.30 52.03 -0.01
C LEU A 886 17.59 50.67 0.66
N LYS A 887 18.77 50.51 1.26
CA LYS A 887 19.13 49.30 2.02
C LYS A 887 18.29 49.15 3.28
N ARG A 888 18.11 50.25 4.03
CA ARG A 888 17.30 50.25 5.26
C ARG A 888 15.85 49.89 4.97
N HIS A 889 15.33 50.30 3.81
CA HIS A 889 13.98 49.99 3.34
C HIS A 889 13.86 48.62 2.65
N ASP A 890 14.91 47.79 2.68
CA ASP A 890 14.92 46.46 2.06
C ASP A 890 14.68 46.47 0.53
N VAL A 891 14.83 47.63 -0.13
CA VAL A 891 14.65 47.78 -1.58
C VAL A 891 15.86 47.26 -2.35
N ILE A 892 17.06 47.50 -1.78
CA ILE A 892 18.32 46.98 -2.30
C ILE A 892 19.07 46.22 -1.21
N HIS A 893 19.95 45.32 -1.61
CA HIS A 893 20.91 44.67 -0.73
C HIS A 893 22.31 44.69 -1.32
N GLN A 894 23.30 44.45 -0.47
CA GLN A 894 24.72 44.48 -0.85
C GLN A 894 25.24 43.04 -0.95
N THR A 895 25.80 42.70 -2.12
CA THR A 895 26.47 41.43 -2.40
C THR A 895 27.99 41.63 -2.48
N GLN A 896 28.74 40.55 -2.75
CA GLN A 896 30.19 40.65 -3.01
C GLN A 896 30.51 41.47 -4.28
N GLU A 897 29.61 41.46 -5.26
CA GLU A 897 29.81 42.10 -6.58
C GLU A 897 29.27 43.54 -6.63
N GLY A 898 28.42 43.93 -5.68
CA GLY A 898 27.87 45.28 -5.59
C GLY A 898 26.45 45.33 -5.03
N TRP A 899 25.73 46.40 -5.37
CA TRP A 899 24.35 46.63 -4.93
C TRP A 899 23.35 46.06 -5.95
N GLN A 900 22.31 45.40 -5.45
CA GLN A 900 21.27 44.76 -6.25
C GLN A 900 19.89 45.11 -5.72
N ILE A 901 18.89 45.19 -6.60
CA ILE A 901 17.48 45.29 -6.20
C ILE A 901 17.06 43.95 -5.59
N THR A 902 16.50 43.98 -4.38
CA THR A 902 16.18 42.77 -3.62
C THR A 902 15.08 41.93 -4.25
N VAL A 903 13.99 42.59 -4.69
CA VAL A 903 12.84 41.90 -5.28
C VAL A 903 12.95 41.91 -6.80
N GLU A 904 13.20 40.75 -7.39
CA GLU A 904 13.37 40.58 -8.84
C GLU A 904 12.12 41.00 -9.64
N LEU A 905 10.91 40.73 -9.14
CA LEU A 905 9.68 41.22 -9.77
C LEU A 905 9.58 42.75 -9.79
N PHE A 906 10.10 43.43 -8.76
CA PHE A 906 10.15 44.90 -8.74
C PHE A 906 11.18 45.42 -9.75
N ARG A 907 12.36 44.78 -9.85
CA ARG A 907 13.38 45.08 -10.89
C ARG A 907 12.78 45.03 -12.30
N ARG A 908 12.06 43.94 -12.62
CA ARG A 908 11.37 43.76 -13.91
C ARG A 908 10.32 44.85 -14.16
N TRP A 909 9.58 45.24 -13.13
CA TRP A 909 8.60 46.32 -13.23
C TRP A 909 9.26 47.68 -13.52
N VAL A 910 10.39 48.00 -12.87
CA VAL A 910 11.15 49.23 -13.14
C VAL A 910 11.66 49.26 -14.59
N LEU A 911 12.21 48.14 -15.07
CA LEU A 911 12.67 48.00 -16.46
C LEU A 911 11.59 48.31 -17.49
N LEU A 912 10.35 47.87 -17.25
CA LEU A 912 9.24 48.10 -18.18
C LEU A 912 8.78 49.56 -18.21
N ARG A 913 8.98 50.33 -17.12
CA ARG A 913 8.60 51.74 -17.03
C ARG A 913 9.70 52.72 -17.41
N SER A 914 10.96 52.30 -17.36
CA SER A 914 12.12 53.10 -17.71
C SER A 914 12.95 52.31 -18.74
N PRO A 915 12.49 52.25 -20.02
CA PRO A 915 13.28 51.61 -21.06
C PRO A 915 14.64 52.32 -21.15
N ALA A 916 15.72 51.53 -21.24
CA ALA A 916 17.08 52.03 -21.31
C ALA A 916 17.16 53.15 -22.37
N THR A 917 17.64 54.33 -21.94
CA THR A 917 17.93 55.44 -22.85
C THR A 917 19.33 55.31 -23.40
#